data_AF-A0A8H8RVL9-F1
#
_entry.id   AF-A0A8H8RVL9-F1
#
_cell.length_a   1.000
_cell.length_b   1.000
_cell.length_c   1.000
_cell.angle_alpha   90.00
_cell.angle_beta   90.00
_cell.angle_gamma   90.00
#
_symmetry.space_group_name_H-M   'P 1'
#
loop_
_entity.id
_entity.type
_entity.pdbx_description
1 polymer ?
#
loop_
_entity_poly.entity_id
_entity_poly.type
_entity_poly.pdbx_seq_one_letter_code
_entity_poly.pdbx_strand_id
1 'polypeptide(L)'
;MPDHDGLMRIFWPSDLSRSDTPGIIVGWRNSGLDVFVVAILEEVDARSVENALKVGTLFRNASHPIARIYELCGRPSMEVLGLANSPQVEVEVLQIHASKGPRLRMPQISCARASTVQIIMFERPLPNRMQYISLNPISLALGDKAEKTNHAPGSVDAEEEKEEMKNRARTKHLVEKLRLHTVSIHPPSQKEQALPRIVNQINCSFELNKLLQKNISLVGRRSRRSLSVSERVVESATGMRDFVLVALWRVMILYIYPIIRRGFILGLVCHRFTAEALLLVLEWRAKPDYAALKDISATAQQVEIRLQQFCYWPVQYITLRKRKNDWESVTTSHPDYIRFYNSLWLVANDVIIGIALGSYIIDNSAWVAESISEFLSLYSIAVLRRTIAWLMDWPAGLKLNNELAAFLGDLFLWVIDHWSNCLEALRPVLPHLIWFIGFSSFAGASMPIALFSDLLSILTIHIYSFYMASARIFNWQYTILLSLFQLFRGKKHNVLRKRIDSCDYDLDQLLLGTILFTLLFFLLPTVIVFYLTFACSRMAIISLKAVLDTLLACLNHFPLFALMLRIKDSQRLPGGICFELKDTHQLTLSTPATDSPTTPPTSYIYLKSVPLTFRAMFHQYFQLGHRIRKHYLSPRVLLCLATGKFVPPIHRKNLYSLQYSMLPARRAGIMDMWRALTAREEDGKEKWDTGGSGGAWRVNGKRLNGGTRRYAH
;
A
#
# COMPACT_ATOMS: atom_id res chain seq x y z
N MET A 1 -43.25 9.39 -3.95
CA MET A 1 -42.32 10.33 -4.61
C MET A 1 -42.73 10.37 -6.08
N PRO A 2 -42.97 11.53 -6.67
CA PRO A 2 -43.56 11.59 -8.00
C PRO A 2 -42.53 11.20 -9.06
N ASP A 3 -42.90 10.21 -9.87
CA ASP A 3 -42.17 9.64 -11.01
C ASP A 3 -42.12 10.66 -12.17
N HIS A 4 -41.24 11.66 -12.11
CA HIS A 4 -41.39 12.81 -13.02
C HIS A 4 -40.87 12.67 -14.46
N ASP A 5 -40.15 11.60 -14.86
CA ASP A 5 -39.62 11.53 -16.24
C ASP A 5 -40.01 10.27 -17.04
N GLY A 6 -40.66 9.27 -16.42
CA GLY A 6 -40.95 7.98 -17.09
C GLY A 6 -39.71 7.23 -17.61
N LEU A 7 -38.49 7.67 -17.25
CA LEU A 7 -37.22 7.07 -17.65
C LEU A 7 -36.97 5.75 -16.93
N MET A 8 -36.89 4.68 -17.71
CA MET A 8 -36.57 3.35 -17.25
C MET A 8 -35.08 3.03 -17.44
N ARG A 9 -34.40 2.65 -16.37
CA ARG A 9 -32.99 2.23 -16.40
C ARG A 9 -32.89 0.72 -16.22
N ILE A 10 -32.17 0.08 -17.14
CA ILE A 10 -32.04 -1.37 -17.18
C ILE A 10 -30.57 -1.71 -17.26
N PHE A 11 -30.05 -2.36 -16.21
CA PHE A 11 -28.71 -2.91 -16.21
C PHE A 11 -28.74 -4.29 -16.86
N TRP A 12 -28.12 -4.40 -18.03
CA TRP A 12 -28.20 -5.57 -18.89
C TRP A 12 -26.82 -6.22 -19.10
N PRO A 13 -26.64 -7.50 -18.72
CA PRO A 13 -25.41 -8.22 -19.00
C PRO A 13 -25.18 -8.50 -20.49
N SER A 14 -23.97 -8.24 -20.99
CA SER A 14 -23.63 -8.36 -22.41
C SER A 14 -23.53 -9.82 -22.91
N ASP A 15 -23.37 -10.77 -21.99
CA ASP A 15 -23.10 -12.19 -22.23
C ASP A 15 -24.36 -13.08 -22.24
N LEU A 16 -25.56 -12.52 -22.02
CA LEU A 16 -26.82 -13.28 -22.04
C LEU A 16 -27.07 -13.97 -23.40
N SER A 17 -27.74 -15.13 -23.39
CA SER A 17 -28.00 -15.98 -24.57
C SER A 17 -28.73 -15.22 -25.68
N ARG A 18 -28.35 -15.45 -26.94
CA ARG A 18 -28.93 -14.80 -28.14
C ARG A 18 -29.96 -15.68 -28.84
N SER A 19 -30.63 -16.54 -28.07
CA SER A 19 -31.66 -17.44 -28.56
C SER A 19 -32.95 -16.68 -28.88
N ASP A 20 -33.72 -17.17 -29.85
CA ASP A 20 -35.09 -16.72 -30.14
C ASP A 20 -36.13 -17.40 -29.22
N THR A 21 -35.69 -18.30 -28.34
CA THR A 21 -36.58 -19.07 -27.46
C THR A 21 -37.26 -18.18 -26.44
N PRO A 22 -38.55 -18.42 -26.14
CA PRO A 22 -39.24 -17.71 -25.08
C PRO A 22 -38.62 -18.04 -23.73
N GLY A 23 -38.45 -17.03 -22.89
CA GLY A 23 -37.84 -17.17 -21.58
C GLY A 23 -38.29 -16.11 -20.60
N ILE A 24 -37.90 -16.27 -19.33
CA ILE A 24 -38.26 -15.38 -18.24
C ILE A 24 -37.02 -14.62 -17.79
N ILE A 25 -37.16 -13.30 -17.67
CA ILE A 25 -36.12 -12.40 -17.19
C ILE A 25 -36.19 -12.37 -15.67
N VAL A 26 -35.09 -12.73 -15.02
CA VAL A 26 -34.98 -12.78 -13.55
C VAL A 26 -33.89 -11.82 -13.08
N GLY A 27 -34.14 -11.12 -11.98
CA GLY A 27 -33.14 -10.22 -11.39
C GLY A 27 -33.64 -9.42 -10.20
N TRP A 28 -33.16 -8.18 -10.09
CA TRP A 28 -33.43 -7.28 -8.96
C TRP A 28 -34.21 -6.05 -9.40
N ARG A 29 -35.24 -5.71 -8.64
CA ARG A 29 -35.98 -4.45 -8.78
C ARG A 29 -35.46 -3.43 -7.77
N ASN A 30 -34.70 -2.44 -8.23
CA ASN A 30 -34.13 -1.39 -7.38
C ASN A 30 -35.12 -0.22 -7.17
N SER A 31 -35.93 0.08 -8.18
CA SER A 31 -37.06 1.01 -8.08
C SER A 31 -38.13 0.57 -9.08
N GLY A 32 -39.28 1.24 -9.12
CA GLY A 32 -40.35 0.92 -10.07
C GLY A 32 -39.89 0.96 -11.54
N LEU A 33 -38.91 1.80 -11.87
CA LEU A 33 -38.33 1.95 -13.21
C LEU A 33 -36.79 1.73 -13.22
N ASP A 34 -36.23 1.11 -12.20
CA ASP A 34 -34.79 0.82 -12.11
C ASP A 34 -34.58 -0.67 -11.84
N VAL A 35 -34.11 -1.40 -12.85
CA VAL A 35 -34.11 -2.85 -12.87
C VAL A 35 -32.73 -3.39 -13.26
N PHE A 36 -32.31 -4.44 -12.57
CA PHE A 36 -31.05 -5.13 -12.82
C PHE A 36 -31.31 -6.56 -13.25
N VAL A 37 -30.90 -6.93 -14.46
CA VAL A 37 -31.12 -8.26 -15.02
C VAL A 37 -29.98 -9.19 -14.62
N VAL A 38 -30.30 -10.34 -14.03
CA VAL A 38 -29.32 -11.37 -13.63
C VAL A 38 -29.25 -12.48 -14.65
N ALA A 39 -30.38 -13.05 -15.09
CA ALA A 39 -30.41 -14.20 -16.00
C ALA A 39 -31.69 -14.21 -16.86
N ILE A 40 -31.64 -14.94 -17.97
CA ILE A 40 -32.83 -15.34 -18.75
C ILE A 40 -32.97 -16.86 -18.62
N LEU A 41 -34.12 -17.32 -18.14
CA LEU A 41 -34.45 -18.73 -17.98
C LEU A 41 -35.35 -19.15 -19.15
N GLU A 42 -34.82 -19.95 -20.07
CA GLU A 42 -35.52 -20.42 -21.27
C GLU A 42 -36.43 -21.62 -20.96
N GLU A 43 -37.54 -21.76 -21.68
CA GLU A 43 -38.46 -22.92 -21.60
C GLU A 43 -39.13 -23.16 -20.23
N VAL A 44 -39.37 -22.10 -19.45
CA VAL A 44 -40.06 -22.18 -18.14
C VAL A 44 -41.21 -21.17 -18.06
N ASP A 45 -42.24 -21.47 -17.25
CA ASP A 45 -43.39 -20.59 -16.98
C ASP A 45 -43.15 -19.61 -15.82
N ALA A 46 -43.67 -18.38 -15.94
CA ALA A 46 -43.39 -17.28 -15.01
C ALA A 46 -43.80 -17.60 -13.56
N ARG A 47 -44.99 -18.19 -13.39
CA ARG A 47 -45.52 -18.60 -12.07
C ARG A 47 -44.65 -19.68 -11.42
N SER A 48 -44.13 -20.62 -12.23
CA SER A 48 -43.26 -21.70 -11.75
C SER A 48 -41.92 -21.14 -11.28
N VAL A 49 -41.34 -20.19 -12.02
CA VAL A 49 -40.11 -19.49 -11.61
C VAL A 49 -40.32 -18.64 -10.36
N GLU A 50 -41.42 -17.91 -10.27
CA GLU A 50 -41.71 -17.08 -9.10
C GLU A 50 -41.87 -17.93 -7.82
N ASN A 51 -42.59 -19.04 -7.91
CA ASN A 51 -42.71 -20.02 -6.82
C ASN A 51 -41.35 -20.64 -6.50
N ALA A 52 -40.54 -20.96 -7.51
CA ALA A 52 -39.20 -21.52 -7.33
C ALA A 52 -38.22 -20.56 -6.66
N LEU A 53 -38.33 -19.25 -6.91
CA LEU A 53 -37.56 -18.21 -6.24
C LEU A 53 -38.01 -18.04 -4.77
N LYS A 54 -39.32 -18.02 -4.52
CA LYS A 54 -39.91 -17.91 -3.16
C LYS A 54 -39.54 -19.10 -2.27
N VAL A 55 -39.62 -20.32 -2.81
CA VAL A 55 -39.26 -21.56 -2.08
C VAL A 55 -37.74 -21.78 -2.04
N GLY A 56 -37.00 -21.13 -2.93
CA GLY A 56 -35.54 -21.24 -3.02
C GLY A 56 -35.04 -22.50 -3.75
N THR A 57 -35.88 -23.16 -4.55
CA THR A 57 -35.48 -24.35 -5.33
C THR A 57 -34.42 -24.00 -6.38
N LEU A 58 -34.47 -22.80 -6.95
CA LEU A 58 -33.45 -22.28 -7.85
C LEU A 58 -32.10 -22.04 -7.16
N PHE A 59 -32.07 -21.94 -5.83
CA PHE A 59 -30.84 -21.78 -5.03
C PHE A 59 -30.37 -23.07 -4.36
N ARG A 60 -30.96 -24.22 -4.74
CA ARG A 60 -30.55 -25.53 -4.21
C ARG A 60 -29.10 -25.84 -4.57
N ASN A 61 -28.37 -26.46 -3.65
CA ASN A 61 -26.95 -26.79 -3.79
C ASN A 61 -26.03 -25.56 -4.00
N ALA A 62 -26.41 -24.39 -3.46
CA ALA A 62 -25.51 -23.25 -3.36
C ALA A 62 -24.29 -23.59 -2.49
N SER A 63 -23.11 -23.09 -2.86
CA SER A 63 -21.87 -23.30 -2.08
C SER A 63 -21.89 -22.58 -0.74
N HIS A 64 -22.57 -21.43 -0.66
CA HIS A 64 -22.66 -20.59 0.53
C HIS A 64 -24.10 -20.07 0.73
N PRO A 65 -24.47 -19.57 1.92
CA PRO A 65 -25.80 -19.02 2.18
C PRO A 65 -26.15 -17.85 1.25
N ILE A 66 -27.33 -17.89 0.63
CA ILE A 66 -27.81 -16.84 -0.29
C ILE A 66 -28.12 -15.51 0.43
N ALA A 67 -28.44 -15.58 1.73
CA ALA A 67 -28.69 -14.41 2.58
C ALA A 67 -27.54 -13.39 2.54
N ARG A 68 -26.30 -13.87 2.40
CA ARG A 68 -25.12 -13.00 2.29
C ARG A 68 -25.13 -12.15 1.01
N ILE A 69 -25.59 -12.70 -0.12
CA ILE A 69 -25.73 -11.96 -1.38
C ILE A 69 -26.84 -10.92 -1.26
N TYR A 70 -27.95 -11.29 -0.60
CA TYR A 70 -29.09 -10.40 -0.38
C TYR A 70 -28.72 -9.18 0.46
N GLU A 71 -27.91 -9.39 1.51
CA GLU A 71 -27.33 -8.32 2.33
C GLU A 71 -26.44 -7.38 1.49
N LEU A 72 -25.54 -7.94 0.66
CA LEU A 72 -24.62 -7.16 -0.19
C LEU A 72 -25.35 -6.36 -1.29
N CYS A 73 -26.40 -6.94 -1.87
CA CYS A 73 -27.23 -6.32 -2.90
C CYS A 73 -28.28 -5.36 -2.31
N GLY A 74 -28.50 -5.38 -0.98
CA GLY A 74 -29.45 -4.53 -0.28
C GLY A 74 -30.91 -4.81 -0.61
N ARG A 75 -31.24 -6.05 -0.97
CA ARG A 75 -32.58 -6.47 -1.41
C ARG A 75 -32.95 -7.84 -0.83
N PRO A 76 -34.21 -8.04 -0.38
CA PRO A 76 -34.60 -9.25 0.36
C PRO A 76 -34.81 -10.48 -0.52
N SER A 77 -35.17 -10.30 -1.79
CA SER A 77 -35.48 -11.40 -2.71
C SER A 77 -35.26 -10.99 -4.17
N MET A 78 -34.90 -11.96 -5.01
CA MET A 78 -34.95 -11.80 -6.46
C MET A 78 -36.37 -11.96 -6.98
N GLU A 79 -36.68 -11.23 -8.05
CA GLU A 79 -38.02 -11.17 -8.64
C GLU A 79 -37.99 -11.53 -10.13
N VAL A 80 -39.14 -11.97 -10.63
CA VAL A 80 -39.40 -12.07 -12.07
C VAL A 80 -39.62 -10.65 -12.59
N LEU A 81 -38.76 -10.23 -13.52
CA LEU A 81 -38.75 -8.87 -14.06
C LEU A 81 -39.62 -8.74 -15.32
N GLY A 82 -39.78 -9.84 -16.05
CA GLY A 82 -40.65 -9.90 -17.22
C GLY A 82 -40.30 -11.04 -18.16
N LEU A 83 -40.68 -10.90 -19.44
CA LEU A 83 -40.64 -11.96 -20.45
C LEU A 83 -39.65 -11.61 -21.57
N ALA A 84 -38.95 -12.62 -22.07
CA ALA A 84 -38.09 -12.54 -23.23
C ALA A 84 -38.73 -13.31 -24.40
N ASN A 85 -38.75 -12.72 -25.60
CA ASN A 85 -39.16 -13.38 -26.86
C ASN A 85 -40.56 -14.02 -26.84
N SER A 86 -41.52 -13.43 -26.12
CA SER A 86 -42.90 -13.93 -26.02
C SER A 86 -43.91 -12.94 -26.64
N PRO A 87 -44.21 -13.01 -27.95
CA PRO A 87 -44.93 -11.95 -28.66
C PRO A 87 -46.44 -11.86 -28.36
N GLN A 88 -47.03 -12.75 -27.56
CA GLN A 88 -48.50 -12.90 -27.43
C GLN A 88 -49.06 -12.79 -25.99
N VAL A 89 -48.29 -12.29 -25.01
CA VAL A 89 -48.73 -12.20 -23.61
C VAL A 89 -49.01 -10.74 -23.22
N GLU A 90 -50.19 -10.45 -22.68
CA GLU A 90 -50.52 -9.13 -22.13
C GLU A 90 -49.55 -8.76 -20.99
N VAL A 91 -48.92 -7.59 -21.12
CA VAL A 91 -47.85 -7.14 -20.24
C VAL A 91 -48.45 -6.45 -19.02
N GLU A 92 -48.22 -7.01 -17.83
CA GLU A 92 -48.51 -6.29 -16.59
C GLU A 92 -47.73 -4.96 -16.57
N VAL A 93 -48.34 -3.91 -15.96
CA VAL A 93 -47.88 -2.50 -16.00
C VAL A 93 -46.42 -2.28 -15.58
N LEU A 94 -45.79 -3.24 -14.90
CA LEU A 94 -44.42 -3.18 -14.38
C LEU A 94 -43.48 -4.27 -14.94
N GLN A 95 -43.92 -5.10 -15.87
CA GLN A 95 -43.09 -6.16 -16.45
C GLN A 95 -42.35 -5.66 -17.70
N ILE A 96 -41.13 -6.16 -17.88
CA ILE A 96 -40.26 -5.85 -19.02
C ILE A 96 -40.48 -6.89 -20.10
N HIS A 97 -40.72 -6.46 -21.33
CA HIS A 97 -40.64 -7.34 -22.48
C HIS A 97 -39.35 -7.08 -23.25
N ALA A 98 -38.50 -8.09 -23.37
CA ALA A 98 -37.27 -8.00 -24.15
C ALA A 98 -37.39 -8.86 -25.40
N SER A 99 -37.23 -8.23 -26.58
CA SER A 99 -37.06 -8.94 -27.84
C SER A 99 -35.57 -9.04 -28.17
N LYS A 100 -35.11 -10.25 -28.43
CA LYS A 100 -33.74 -10.58 -28.77
C LYS A 100 -33.75 -11.65 -29.83
N GLY A 101 -33.11 -11.39 -30.96
CA GLY A 101 -32.89 -12.40 -31.98
C GLY A 101 -31.45 -12.48 -32.46
N PRO A 102 -31.09 -13.51 -33.25
CA PRO A 102 -29.73 -13.77 -33.69
C PRO A 102 -29.14 -12.62 -34.54
N ARG A 103 -30.01 -11.80 -35.15
CA ARG A 103 -29.64 -10.61 -35.93
C ARG A 103 -29.57 -9.31 -35.09
N LEU A 104 -30.17 -9.27 -33.90
CA LEU A 104 -30.16 -8.12 -33.01
C LEU A 104 -28.96 -8.21 -32.05
N ARG A 105 -27.94 -7.36 -32.25
CA ARG A 105 -26.76 -7.30 -31.38
C ARG A 105 -27.08 -6.74 -29.98
N MET A 106 -28.15 -5.97 -29.83
CA MET A 106 -28.57 -5.34 -28.57
C MET A 106 -30.04 -5.68 -28.30
N PRO A 107 -30.44 -5.84 -27.01
CA PRO A 107 -31.82 -6.14 -26.67
C PRO A 107 -32.71 -4.93 -26.95
N GLN A 108 -33.83 -5.15 -27.63
CA GLN A 108 -34.91 -4.17 -27.68
C GLN A 108 -35.84 -4.43 -26.50
N ILE A 109 -36.19 -3.37 -25.79
CA ILE A 109 -36.97 -3.48 -24.56
C ILE A 109 -38.20 -2.58 -24.65
N SER A 110 -39.36 -3.14 -24.37
CA SER A 110 -40.63 -2.42 -24.23
C SER A 110 -41.18 -2.59 -22.81
N CYS A 111 -41.78 -1.51 -22.29
CA CYS A 111 -42.46 -1.49 -21.00
C CYS A 111 -43.62 -0.49 -21.08
N ALA A 112 -44.82 -0.90 -20.67
CA ALA A 112 -46.04 -0.09 -20.81
C ALA A 112 -46.00 1.25 -20.05
N ARG A 113 -45.18 1.38 -19.00
CA ARG A 113 -45.08 2.57 -18.15
C ARG A 113 -43.86 3.46 -18.44
N ALA A 114 -42.95 3.03 -19.32
CA ALA A 114 -41.71 3.75 -19.61
C ALA A 114 -41.87 4.64 -20.86
N SER A 115 -41.64 5.94 -20.71
CA SER A 115 -41.62 6.90 -21.82
C SER A 115 -40.29 6.87 -22.57
N THR A 116 -39.19 6.62 -21.86
CA THR A 116 -37.82 6.56 -22.36
C THR A 116 -37.10 5.39 -21.70
N VAL A 117 -36.22 4.70 -22.43
CA VAL A 117 -35.48 3.56 -21.90
C VAL A 117 -33.97 3.79 -22.03
N GLN A 118 -33.24 3.50 -20.95
CA GLN A 118 -31.80 3.57 -20.89
C GLN A 118 -31.24 2.20 -20.51
N ILE A 119 -30.55 1.59 -21.47
CA ILE A 119 -29.97 0.26 -21.34
C ILE A 119 -28.49 0.42 -21.02
N ILE A 120 -28.12 0.09 -19.79
CA ILE A 120 -26.75 0.12 -19.30
C ILE A 120 -26.18 -1.29 -19.46
N MET A 121 -25.45 -1.51 -20.54
CA MET A 121 -24.77 -2.75 -20.82
C MET A 121 -23.48 -2.86 -20.01
N PHE A 122 -23.21 -4.04 -19.45
CA PHE A 122 -21.97 -4.32 -18.74
C PHE A 122 -21.46 -5.72 -19.07
N GLU A 123 -20.14 -5.92 -18.91
CA GLU A 123 -19.52 -7.24 -18.97
C GLU A 123 -19.47 -7.83 -17.55
N ARG A 124 -19.89 -9.08 -17.38
CA ARG A 124 -19.90 -9.70 -16.06
C ARG A 124 -18.46 -10.03 -15.62
N PRO A 125 -18.02 -9.55 -14.45
CA PRO A 125 -16.72 -9.95 -13.93
C PRO A 125 -16.72 -11.43 -13.58
N LEU A 126 -15.59 -12.11 -13.81
CA LEU A 126 -15.40 -13.53 -13.49
C LEU A 126 -14.79 -13.70 -12.08
N PRO A 127 -15.55 -14.17 -11.07
CA PRO A 127 -15.05 -14.31 -9.69
C PRO A 127 -13.93 -15.35 -9.56
N ASN A 128 -13.99 -16.43 -10.35
CA ASN A 128 -12.92 -17.44 -10.44
C ASN A 128 -11.56 -16.85 -10.85
N ARG A 129 -11.55 -15.71 -11.56
CA ARG A 129 -10.33 -14.98 -11.95
C ARG A 129 -10.04 -13.78 -11.06
N MET A 130 -10.80 -13.59 -9.97
CA MET A 130 -10.74 -12.41 -9.10
C MET A 130 -10.98 -11.08 -9.83
N GLN A 131 -11.76 -11.10 -10.90
CA GLN A 131 -12.20 -9.87 -11.54
C GLN A 131 -13.36 -9.29 -10.75
N TYR A 132 -13.38 -7.98 -10.56
CA TYR A 132 -14.48 -7.28 -9.92
C TYR A 132 -14.48 -5.80 -10.29
N ILE A 133 -15.61 -5.15 -10.07
CA ILE A 133 -15.83 -3.73 -10.29
C ILE A 133 -15.92 -3.03 -8.94
N SER A 134 -15.31 -1.84 -8.85
CA SER A 134 -15.33 -0.99 -7.66
C SER A 134 -15.45 0.47 -8.07
N LEU A 135 -16.17 1.25 -7.27
CA LEU A 135 -16.26 2.71 -7.42
C LEU A 135 -14.97 3.40 -6.97
N ASN A 136 -14.31 2.84 -5.97
CA ASN A 136 -13.08 3.38 -5.40
C ASN A 136 -11.86 2.58 -5.87
N PRO A 137 -10.71 3.23 -6.09
CA PRO A 137 -9.49 2.54 -6.44
C PRO A 137 -9.06 1.61 -5.31
N ILE A 138 -8.56 0.42 -5.67
CA ILE A 138 -8.05 -0.54 -4.70
C ILE A 138 -6.85 0.04 -3.91
N SER A 139 -6.90 -0.05 -2.57
CA SER A 139 -5.77 0.34 -1.70
C SER A 139 -4.76 -0.79 -1.58
N LEU A 140 -3.59 -0.61 -2.20
CA LEU A 140 -2.48 -1.55 -2.10
C LEU A 140 -1.80 -1.51 -0.73
N ALA A 141 -1.86 -0.38 -0.01
CA ALA A 141 -1.31 -0.24 1.34
C ALA A 141 -2.39 -0.36 2.42
N LEU A 142 -1.97 -0.66 3.65
CA LEU A 142 -2.85 -0.56 4.81
C LEU A 142 -3.13 0.92 5.09
N GLY A 143 -4.42 1.30 5.04
CA GLY A 143 -4.88 2.68 5.24
C GLY A 143 -4.83 3.16 6.69
N ASP A 144 -4.11 2.44 7.56
CA ASP A 144 -3.94 2.83 8.95
C ASP A 144 -3.13 4.13 8.97
N LYS A 145 -3.85 5.22 9.27
CA LYS A 145 -3.29 6.53 9.56
C LYS A 145 -2.07 6.30 10.43
N ALA A 146 -0.89 6.66 9.91
CA ALA A 146 0.34 6.73 10.68
C ALA A 146 -0.01 7.26 12.08
N GLU A 147 0.17 6.43 13.10
CA GLU A 147 0.04 6.88 14.49
C GLU A 147 0.81 8.18 14.62
N LYS A 148 0.21 9.16 15.32
CA LYS A 148 0.88 10.41 15.66
C LYS A 148 2.25 10.07 16.22
N THR A 149 3.29 10.40 15.47
CA THR A 149 4.65 10.08 15.80
C THR A 149 5.02 10.86 17.05
N ASN A 150 5.33 10.15 18.14
CA ASN A 150 5.89 10.76 19.35
C ASN A 150 7.33 11.17 19.05
N HIS A 151 7.51 12.31 18.38
CA HIS A 151 8.82 12.96 18.30
C HIS A 151 9.13 13.63 19.64
N ALA A 152 10.41 13.66 20.03
CA ALA A 152 10.85 14.43 21.17
C ALA A 152 10.46 15.91 20.98
N PRO A 153 9.85 16.57 21.99
CA PRO A 153 9.44 17.95 21.87
C PRO A 153 10.66 18.87 21.62
N GLY A 154 10.68 19.55 20.48
CA GLY A 154 11.76 20.48 20.09
C GLY A 154 12.72 19.96 19.02
N SER A 155 12.54 18.74 18.48
CA SER A 155 13.30 18.29 17.31
C SER A 155 12.82 18.96 16.02
N VAL A 156 13.72 19.09 15.03
CA VAL A 156 13.42 19.68 13.71
C VAL A 156 12.26 18.95 13.04
N ASP A 157 12.23 17.62 13.13
CA ASP A 157 11.15 16.79 12.59
C ASP A 157 9.80 17.05 13.30
N ALA A 158 9.81 17.30 14.62
CA ALA A 158 8.60 17.60 15.38
C ALA A 158 8.01 18.97 15.01
N GLU A 159 8.85 19.96 14.71
CA GLU A 159 8.42 21.27 14.23
C GLU A 159 7.90 21.20 12.79
N GLU A 160 8.56 20.45 11.91
CA GLU A 160 8.09 20.19 10.54
C GLU A 160 6.75 19.44 10.53
N GLU A 161 6.58 18.41 11.38
CA GLU A 161 5.30 17.69 11.48
C GLU A 161 4.19 18.58 12.04
N LYS A 162 4.49 19.44 13.02
CA LYS A 162 3.54 20.45 13.52
C LYS A 162 3.16 21.46 12.44
N GLU A 163 4.10 21.94 11.64
CA GLU A 163 3.84 22.81 10.50
C GLU A 163 3.00 22.10 9.42
N GLU A 164 3.30 20.82 9.12
CA GLU A 164 2.47 20.01 8.21
C GLU A 164 1.06 19.80 8.74
N MET A 165 0.92 19.50 10.03
CA MET A 165 -0.39 19.37 10.67
C MET A 165 -1.18 20.68 10.59
N LYS A 166 -0.54 21.82 10.85
CA LYS A 166 -1.14 23.15 10.67
C LYS A 166 -1.54 23.39 9.22
N ASN A 167 -0.69 23.05 8.26
CA ASN A 167 -1.01 23.20 6.83
C ASN A 167 -2.13 22.27 6.41
N ARG A 168 -2.16 21.00 6.84
CA ARG A 168 -3.27 20.07 6.60
C ARG A 168 -4.56 20.54 7.24
N ALA A 169 -4.50 21.11 8.45
CA ALA A 169 -5.66 21.72 9.11
C ALA A 169 -6.15 22.94 8.32
N ARG A 170 -5.25 23.81 7.84
CA ARG A 170 -5.57 24.93 6.95
C ARG A 170 -6.19 24.45 5.64
N THR A 171 -5.63 23.43 4.98
CA THR A 171 -6.19 22.87 3.74
C THR A 171 -7.56 22.25 4.00
N LYS A 172 -7.74 21.52 5.11
CA LYS A 172 -9.06 20.97 5.50
C LYS A 172 -10.07 22.07 5.74
N HIS A 173 -9.69 23.09 6.50
CA HIS A 173 -10.52 24.27 6.71
C HIS A 173 -10.81 24.98 5.38
N LEU A 174 -9.84 25.06 4.47
CA LEU A 174 -10.04 25.68 3.15
C LEU A 174 -10.96 24.85 2.28
N VAL A 175 -10.88 23.51 2.33
CA VAL A 175 -11.83 22.59 1.67
C VAL A 175 -13.22 22.73 2.29
N GLU A 176 -13.33 22.86 3.61
CA GLU A 176 -14.59 23.08 4.30
C GLU A 176 -15.20 24.45 3.97
N LYS A 177 -14.37 25.50 3.92
CA LYS A 177 -14.76 26.83 3.46
C LYS A 177 -15.17 26.81 1.99
N LEU A 178 -14.43 26.10 1.14
CA LEU A 178 -14.81 25.87 -0.25
C LEU A 178 -16.15 25.13 -0.32
N ARG A 179 -16.42 24.13 0.53
CA ARG A 179 -17.73 23.46 0.60
C ARG A 179 -18.85 24.44 0.96
N LEU A 180 -18.60 25.43 1.83
CA LEU A 180 -19.56 26.48 2.17
C LEU A 180 -19.80 27.47 1.02
N HIS A 181 -18.79 27.71 0.17
CA HIS A 181 -18.91 28.59 -1.02
C HIS A 181 -19.32 27.84 -2.29
N THR A 182 -19.25 26.51 -2.31
CA THR A 182 -19.73 25.69 -3.43
C THR A 182 -21.23 25.49 -3.23
N VAL A 183 -22.02 26.36 -3.87
CA VAL A 183 -23.48 26.49 -3.69
C VAL A 183 -24.28 25.21 -4.07
N SER A 184 -23.66 24.17 -4.62
CA SER A 184 -24.39 23.01 -5.16
C SER A 184 -23.76 21.65 -4.86
N ILE A 185 -23.54 21.32 -3.59
CA ILE A 185 -23.54 19.90 -3.22
C ILE A 185 -25.00 19.49 -3.09
N HIS A 186 -25.57 19.03 -4.21
CA HIS A 186 -26.90 18.42 -4.18
C HIS A 186 -26.84 17.23 -3.23
N PRO A 187 -27.81 17.08 -2.30
CA PRO A 187 -27.89 15.87 -1.48
C PRO A 187 -27.94 14.68 -2.44
N PRO A 188 -27.15 13.61 -2.19
CA PRO A 188 -27.00 12.54 -3.14
C PRO A 188 -28.37 11.94 -3.44
N SER A 189 -28.74 11.93 -4.71
CA SER A 189 -30.06 11.45 -5.13
C SER A 189 -30.24 9.97 -4.77
N GLN A 190 -31.47 9.50 -4.63
CA GLN A 190 -31.72 8.06 -4.40
C GLN A 190 -31.05 7.16 -5.47
N LYS A 191 -30.93 7.68 -6.70
CA LYS A 191 -30.24 7.00 -7.81
C LYS A 191 -28.73 6.89 -7.58
N GLU A 192 -28.09 7.92 -7.04
CA GLU A 192 -26.66 7.90 -6.67
C GLU A 192 -26.39 6.99 -5.48
N GLN A 193 -27.29 6.99 -4.48
CA GLN A 193 -27.19 6.10 -3.32
C GLN A 193 -27.37 4.62 -3.69
N ALA A 194 -28.05 4.32 -4.82
CA ALA A 194 -28.22 2.96 -5.32
C ALA A 194 -26.98 2.42 -6.05
N LEU A 195 -26.09 3.28 -6.55
CA LEU A 195 -24.94 2.88 -7.38
C LEU A 195 -24.00 1.87 -6.68
N PRO A 196 -23.61 2.03 -5.39
CA PRO A 196 -22.81 1.02 -4.70
C PRO A 196 -23.48 -0.35 -4.64
N ARG A 197 -24.81 -0.38 -4.46
CA ARG A 197 -25.60 -1.63 -4.43
C ARG A 197 -25.63 -2.28 -5.81
N ILE A 198 -25.79 -1.49 -6.86
CA ILE A 198 -25.76 -1.96 -8.26
C ILE A 198 -24.39 -2.55 -8.60
N VAL A 199 -23.29 -1.93 -8.17
CA VAL A 199 -21.95 -2.50 -8.37
C VAL A 199 -21.80 -3.85 -7.67
N ASN A 200 -22.34 -4.01 -6.47
CA ASN A 200 -22.37 -5.33 -5.80
C ASN A 200 -23.22 -6.34 -6.58
N GLN A 201 -24.37 -5.92 -7.13
CA GLN A 201 -25.20 -6.76 -8.00
C GLN A 201 -24.44 -7.21 -9.25
N ILE A 202 -23.67 -6.31 -9.89
CA ILE A 202 -22.78 -6.64 -11.02
C ILE A 202 -21.75 -7.70 -10.62
N ASN A 203 -21.07 -7.52 -9.48
CA ASN A 203 -20.04 -8.43 -9.01
C ASN A 203 -20.58 -9.86 -8.72
N CYS A 204 -21.82 -9.96 -8.22
CA CYS A 204 -22.45 -11.26 -7.92
C CYS A 204 -23.15 -11.89 -9.15
N SER A 205 -23.37 -11.12 -10.21
CA SER A 205 -24.24 -11.52 -11.34
C SER A 205 -23.80 -12.80 -12.04
N PHE A 206 -22.49 -13.05 -12.18
CA PHE A 206 -21.96 -14.24 -12.85
C PHE A 206 -22.23 -15.52 -12.04
N GLU A 207 -21.93 -15.52 -10.74
CA GLU A 207 -22.18 -16.66 -9.85
C GLU A 207 -23.66 -16.98 -9.75
N LEU A 208 -24.49 -15.94 -9.60
CA LEU A 208 -25.94 -16.10 -9.57
C LEU A 208 -26.47 -16.68 -10.88
N ASN A 209 -26.08 -16.14 -12.03
CA ASN A 209 -26.49 -16.68 -13.33
C ASN A 209 -26.09 -18.15 -13.47
N LYS A 210 -24.83 -18.50 -13.14
CA LYS A 210 -24.36 -19.90 -13.20
C LYS A 210 -25.17 -20.84 -12.32
N LEU A 211 -25.54 -20.39 -11.12
CA LEU A 211 -26.33 -21.16 -10.18
C LEU A 211 -27.79 -21.32 -10.64
N LEU A 212 -28.41 -20.25 -11.15
CA LEU A 212 -29.77 -20.30 -11.69
C LEU A 212 -29.86 -21.24 -12.90
N GLN A 213 -28.91 -21.13 -13.83
CA GLN A 213 -28.84 -21.99 -15.01
C GLN A 213 -28.58 -23.46 -14.65
N LYS A 214 -27.79 -23.74 -13.59
CA LYS A 214 -27.59 -25.12 -13.10
C LYS A 214 -28.89 -25.75 -12.60
N ASN A 215 -29.76 -24.95 -11.98
CA ASN A 215 -30.97 -25.41 -11.32
C ASN A 215 -32.24 -25.23 -12.17
N ILE A 216 -32.14 -24.71 -13.40
CA ILE A 216 -33.28 -24.50 -14.29
C ILE A 216 -34.06 -25.80 -14.57
N SER A 217 -33.33 -26.92 -14.69
CA SER A 217 -33.90 -28.26 -14.92
C SER A 217 -34.75 -28.77 -13.75
N LEU A 218 -34.61 -28.20 -12.55
CA LEU A 218 -35.41 -28.55 -11.38
C LEU A 218 -36.78 -27.87 -11.35
N VAL A 219 -36.97 -26.82 -12.16
CA VAL A 219 -38.22 -26.06 -12.26
C VAL A 219 -39.10 -26.57 -13.41
N GLY A 220 -38.49 -27.14 -14.46
CA GLY A 220 -39.18 -27.72 -15.60
C GLY A 220 -39.74 -29.13 -15.35
N ARG A 221 -40.75 -29.52 -16.14
CA ARG A 221 -41.27 -30.90 -16.18
C ARG A 221 -40.30 -31.80 -16.96
N ARG A 222 -39.41 -32.54 -16.28
CA ARG A 222 -38.75 -33.70 -16.91
C ARG A 222 -38.72 -34.94 -16.02
N SER A 223 -39.18 -36.04 -16.60
CA SER A 223 -39.08 -37.38 -16.05
C SER A 223 -37.63 -37.84 -16.01
N ARG A 224 -37.24 -38.37 -14.86
CA ARG A 224 -35.90 -38.92 -14.63
C ARG A 224 -35.81 -40.25 -15.42
N ARG A 225 -34.95 -40.33 -16.43
CA ARG A 225 -34.64 -41.61 -17.11
C ARG A 225 -33.95 -42.54 -16.10
N SER A 226 -34.45 -43.76 -15.95
CA SER A 226 -33.85 -44.78 -15.10
C SER A 226 -32.53 -45.26 -15.70
N LEU A 227 -31.49 -45.32 -14.87
CA LEU A 227 -30.14 -45.77 -15.23
C LEU A 227 -30.14 -47.26 -15.59
N SER A 228 -29.40 -47.62 -16.64
CA SER A 228 -29.29 -48.98 -17.14
C SER A 228 -28.46 -49.88 -16.20
N VAL A 229 -28.71 -51.19 -16.24
CA VAL A 229 -28.12 -52.18 -15.32
C VAL A 229 -26.60 -52.33 -15.53
N SER A 230 -26.08 -52.07 -16.74
CA SER A 230 -24.64 -52.09 -17.03
C SER A 230 -23.90 -50.86 -16.48
N GLU A 231 -24.51 -49.67 -16.47
CA GLU A 231 -23.97 -48.48 -15.80
C GLU A 231 -23.88 -48.67 -14.28
N ARG A 232 -24.87 -49.37 -13.68
CA ARG A 232 -24.88 -49.71 -12.25
C ARG A 232 -23.72 -50.63 -11.83
N VAL A 233 -23.27 -51.52 -12.70
CA VAL A 233 -22.15 -52.45 -12.42
C VAL A 233 -20.80 -51.74 -12.55
N VAL A 234 -20.66 -50.81 -13.50
CA VAL A 234 -19.46 -49.97 -13.64
C VAL A 234 -19.32 -48.99 -12.46
N GLU A 235 -20.42 -48.42 -11.96
CA GLU A 235 -20.42 -47.61 -10.71
C GLU A 235 -20.05 -48.42 -9.46
N SER A 236 -20.42 -49.71 -9.40
CA SER A 236 -20.10 -50.55 -8.24
C SER A 236 -18.60 -50.90 -8.17
N ALA A 237 -17.93 -51.06 -9.31
CA ALA A 237 -16.50 -51.40 -9.37
C ALA A 237 -15.58 -50.19 -9.13
N THR A 238 -15.97 -48.99 -9.58
CA THR A 238 -15.28 -47.73 -9.23
C THR A 238 -15.50 -47.38 -7.75
N GLY A 239 -16.70 -47.63 -7.22
CA GLY A 239 -17.04 -47.39 -5.81
C GLY A 239 -16.19 -48.15 -4.79
N MET A 240 -15.77 -49.39 -5.07
CA MET A 240 -14.89 -50.15 -4.15
C MET A 240 -13.46 -49.58 -4.09
N ARG A 241 -12.88 -49.18 -5.24
CA ARG A 241 -11.57 -48.50 -5.26
C ARG A 241 -11.63 -47.14 -4.59
N ASP A 242 -12.69 -46.38 -4.86
CA ASP A 242 -12.94 -45.08 -4.21
C ASP A 242 -13.16 -45.25 -2.71
N PHE A 243 -13.83 -46.32 -2.25
CA PHE A 243 -14.02 -46.60 -0.84
C PHE A 243 -12.69 -46.86 -0.11
N VAL A 244 -11.79 -47.66 -0.70
CA VAL A 244 -10.47 -47.93 -0.11
C VAL A 244 -9.61 -46.66 -0.08
N LEU A 245 -9.60 -45.87 -1.16
CA LEU A 245 -8.89 -44.59 -1.20
C LEU A 245 -9.47 -43.59 -0.17
N VAL A 246 -10.80 -43.52 -0.04
CA VAL A 246 -11.47 -42.67 0.94
C VAL A 246 -11.21 -43.15 2.37
N ALA A 247 -11.11 -44.45 2.62
CA ALA A 247 -10.77 -45.01 3.93
C ALA A 247 -9.32 -44.66 4.33
N LEU A 248 -8.36 -44.87 3.43
CA LEU A 248 -6.96 -44.46 3.61
C LEU A 248 -6.83 -42.95 3.82
N TRP A 249 -7.52 -42.16 3.01
CA TRP A 249 -7.57 -40.71 3.13
C TRP A 249 -8.22 -40.25 4.44
N ARG A 250 -9.27 -40.92 4.92
CA ARG A 250 -9.88 -40.67 6.23
C ARG A 250 -8.91 -40.94 7.36
N VAL A 251 -8.19 -42.05 7.35
CA VAL A 251 -7.18 -42.36 8.39
C VAL A 251 -6.08 -41.30 8.39
N MET A 252 -5.58 -40.92 7.22
CA MET A 252 -4.60 -39.84 7.06
C MET A 252 -5.10 -38.50 7.63
N ILE A 253 -6.35 -38.11 7.32
CA ILE A 253 -6.95 -36.86 7.78
C ILE A 253 -7.29 -36.88 9.28
N LEU A 254 -7.71 -38.02 9.83
CA LEU A 254 -8.17 -38.12 11.21
C LEU A 254 -7.02 -38.26 12.21
N TYR A 255 -5.92 -38.92 11.85
CA TYR A 255 -4.81 -39.19 12.76
C TYR A 255 -3.55 -38.39 12.45
N ILE A 256 -3.09 -38.41 11.19
CA ILE A 256 -1.80 -37.81 10.81
C ILE A 256 -1.92 -36.29 10.66
N TYR A 257 -2.93 -35.80 9.94
CA TYR A 257 -3.14 -34.37 9.74
C TYR A 257 -3.27 -33.54 11.04
N PRO A 258 -4.03 -33.93 12.08
CA PRO A 258 -4.11 -33.14 13.31
C PRO A 258 -2.81 -33.13 14.10
N ILE A 259 -2.01 -34.21 14.07
CA ILE A 259 -0.69 -34.25 14.72
C ILE A 259 0.26 -33.27 14.01
N ILE A 260 0.35 -33.34 12.68
CA ILE A 260 1.16 -32.42 11.87
C ILE A 260 0.69 -30.97 12.09
N ARG A 261 -0.63 -30.73 12.05
CA ARG A 261 -1.22 -29.39 12.27
C ARG A 261 -0.87 -28.85 13.65
N ARG A 262 -1.01 -29.66 14.72
CA ARG A 262 -0.68 -29.23 16.09
C ARG A 262 0.82 -28.94 16.23
N GLY A 263 1.68 -29.80 15.69
CA GLY A 263 3.13 -29.57 15.67
C GLY A 263 3.51 -28.29 14.92
N PHE A 264 2.90 -28.06 13.76
CA PHE A 264 3.10 -26.83 12.99
C PHE A 264 2.64 -25.57 13.73
N ILE A 265 1.46 -25.61 14.38
CA ILE A 265 0.96 -24.48 15.18
C ILE A 265 1.89 -24.20 16.36
N LEU A 266 2.36 -25.23 17.07
CA LEU A 266 3.32 -25.07 18.17
C LEU A 266 4.63 -24.44 17.68
N GLY A 267 5.14 -24.88 16.53
CA GLY A 267 6.31 -24.30 15.89
C GLY A 267 6.12 -22.81 15.56
N LEU A 268 4.98 -22.42 14.98
CA LEU A 268 4.67 -21.02 14.68
C LEU A 268 4.59 -20.15 15.94
N VAL A 269 4.05 -20.68 17.04
CA VAL A 269 3.92 -19.95 18.30
C VAL A 269 5.27 -19.79 18.99
N CYS A 270 6.09 -20.85 19.00
CA CYS A 270 7.47 -20.79 19.49
C CYS A 270 8.27 -19.75 18.68
N HIS A 271 8.17 -19.79 17.36
CA HIS A 271 8.79 -18.78 16.49
C HIS A 271 8.29 -17.38 16.83
N ARG A 272 6.97 -17.18 17.00
CA ARG A 272 6.40 -15.87 17.39
C ARG A 272 6.95 -15.38 18.73
N PHE A 273 7.16 -16.26 19.70
CA PHE A 273 7.77 -15.90 20.98
C PHE A 273 9.22 -15.43 20.81
N THR A 274 10.03 -16.19 20.06
CA THR A 274 11.42 -15.81 19.75
C THR A 274 11.50 -14.49 18.98
N ALA A 275 10.58 -14.29 18.04
CA ALA A 275 10.47 -13.07 17.26
C ALA A 275 10.11 -11.86 18.13
N GLU A 276 9.16 -12.00 19.06
CA GLU A 276 8.79 -10.91 19.96
C GLU A 276 9.95 -10.54 20.89
N ALA A 277 10.71 -11.52 21.40
CA ALA A 277 11.90 -11.27 22.21
C ALA A 277 12.97 -10.47 21.44
N LEU A 278 13.24 -10.85 20.18
CA LEU A 278 14.17 -10.12 19.31
C LEU A 278 13.66 -8.71 18.97
N LEU A 279 12.37 -8.53 18.71
CA LEU A 279 11.78 -7.21 18.47
C LEU A 279 11.96 -6.29 19.68
N LEU A 280 11.80 -6.80 20.90
CA LEU A 280 12.06 -6.03 22.12
C LEU A 280 13.52 -5.58 22.24
N VAL A 281 14.47 -6.42 21.82
CA VAL A 281 15.90 -6.06 21.77
C VAL A 281 16.15 -4.97 20.72
N LEU A 282 15.56 -5.10 19.53
CA LEU A 282 15.72 -4.12 18.44
C LEU A 282 15.07 -2.75 18.75
N GLU A 283 13.98 -2.77 19.53
CA GLU A 283 13.28 -1.57 20.01
C GLU A 283 13.82 -1.01 21.31
N TRP A 284 14.82 -1.66 21.90
CA TRP A 284 15.42 -1.23 23.16
C TRP A 284 16.00 0.19 23.02
N ARG A 285 15.72 1.02 24.02
CA ARG A 285 16.21 2.40 24.11
C ARG A 285 16.89 2.61 25.44
N ALA A 286 18.13 3.11 25.43
CA ALA A 286 18.86 3.45 26.65
C ALA A 286 18.23 4.63 27.40
N LYS A 287 17.62 5.58 26.69
CA LYS A 287 16.77 6.67 27.23
C LYS A 287 15.59 6.92 26.29
N PRO A 288 14.45 7.44 26.77
CA PRO A 288 13.26 7.67 25.94
C PRO A 288 13.52 8.57 24.71
N ASP A 289 14.48 9.50 24.82
CA ASP A 289 14.86 10.44 23.76
C ASP A 289 15.93 9.92 22.79
N TYR A 290 16.55 8.77 23.07
CA TYR A 290 17.57 8.18 22.17
C TYR A 290 16.94 7.33 21.07
N ALA A 291 17.64 7.27 19.94
CA ALA A 291 17.34 6.40 18.81
C ALA A 291 17.38 4.92 19.26
N ALA A 292 16.40 4.12 18.80
CA ALA A 292 16.43 2.68 19.02
C ALA A 292 17.50 2.04 18.11
N LEU A 293 17.87 0.77 18.35
CA LEU A 293 18.90 0.10 17.55
C LEU A 293 18.53 0.07 16.05
N LYS A 294 17.25 -0.17 15.75
CA LYS A 294 16.66 -0.08 14.40
C LYS A 294 16.80 1.29 13.71
N ASP A 295 16.95 2.36 14.48
CA ASP A 295 17.07 3.73 13.97
C ASP A 295 18.53 4.11 13.70
N ILE A 296 19.48 3.30 14.17
CA ILE A 296 20.92 3.52 14.00
C ILE A 296 21.44 2.69 12.82
N SER A 297 21.03 1.41 12.76
CA SER A 297 21.58 0.41 11.86
C SER A 297 20.56 -0.04 10.80
N ALA A 298 20.99 -0.12 9.54
CA ALA A 298 20.18 -0.64 8.44
C ALA A 298 19.88 -2.14 8.62
N THR A 299 20.82 -2.90 9.19
CA THR A 299 20.66 -4.34 9.42
C THR A 299 19.64 -4.62 10.51
N ALA A 300 19.71 -3.93 11.64
CA ALA A 300 18.73 -4.03 12.71
C ALA A 300 17.31 -3.77 12.20
N GLN A 301 17.16 -2.76 11.34
CA GLN A 301 15.91 -2.45 10.68
C GLN A 301 15.45 -3.54 9.70
N GLN A 302 16.35 -4.08 8.87
CA GLN A 302 16.00 -5.14 7.93
C GLN A 302 15.54 -6.41 8.65
N VAL A 303 16.21 -6.77 9.74
CA VAL A 303 15.81 -7.88 10.61
C VAL A 303 14.43 -7.62 11.20
N GLU A 304 14.17 -6.42 11.73
CA GLU A 304 12.85 -6.05 12.26
C GLU A 304 11.74 -6.22 11.22
N ILE A 305 11.93 -5.70 10.00
CA ILE A 305 10.93 -5.78 8.93
C ILE A 305 10.62 -7.24 8.61
N ARG A 306 11.64 -8.08 8.43
CA ARG A 306 11.47 -9.51 8.16
C ARG A 306 10.72 -10.19 9.31
N LEU A 307 11.11 -9.90 10.54
CA LEU A 307 10.50 -10.49 11.72
C LEU A 307 9.02 -10.09 11.88
N GLN A 308 8.69 -8.83 11.60
CA GLN A 308 7.30 -8.35 11.56
C GLN A 308 6.48 -9.01 10.43
N GLN A 309 7.06 -9.18 9.24
CA GLN A 309 6.42 -9.89 8.12
C GLN A 309 6.09 -11.34 8.51
N PHE A 310 7.07 -12.09 9.04
CA PHE A 310 6.86 -13.46 9.50
C PHE A 310 5.80 -13.54 10.61
N CYS A 311 5.74 -12.56 11.51
CA CYS A 311 4.73 -12.51 12.56
C CYS A 311 3.32 -12.18 12.04
N TYR A 312 3.21 -11.48 10.91
CA TYR A 312 1.93 -11.07 10.34
C TYR A 312 1.34 -12.11 9.38
N TRP A 313 2.18 -12.88 8.67
CA TRP A 313 1.74 -13.89 7.70
C TRP A 313 0.74 -14.91 8.23
N PRO A 314 0.88 -15.48 9.45
CA PRO A 314 -0.12 -16.42 9.98
C PRO A 314 -1.50 -15.78 10.10
N VAL A 315 -1.56 -14.52 10.56
CA VAL A 315 -2.83 -13.78 10.71
C VAL A 315 -3.45 -13.49 9.36
N GLN A 316 -2.66 -13.04 8.38
CA GLN A 316 -3.12 -12.83 6.99
C GLN A 316 -3.59 -14.14 6.35
N TYR A 317 -2.89 -15.24 6.58
CA TYR A 317 -3.27 -16.53 6.03
C TYR A 317 -4.62 -17.00 6.58
N ILE A 318 -4.89 -16.78 7.88
CA ILE A 318 -6.19 -17.10 8.49
C ILE A 318 -7.31 -16.26 7.88
N THR A 319 -7.10 -14.96 7.64
CA THR A 319 -8.11 -14.11 7.00
C THR A 319 -8.40 -14.55 5.57
N LEU A 320 -7.37 -14.98 4.82
CA LEU A 320 -7.52 -15.55 3.48
C LEU A 320 -8.19 -16.92 3.47
N ARG A 321 -7.98 -17.75 4.49
CA ARG A 321 -8.72 -19.01 4.64
C ARG A 321 -10.19 -18.74 4.90
N LYS A 322 -10.53 -17.79 5.77
CA LYS A 322 -11.91 -17.38 6.04
C LYS A 322 -12.63 -16.90 4.78
N ARG A 323 -11.93 -16.23 3.85
CA ARG A 323 -12.49 -15.85 2.53
C ARG A 323 -13.06 -17.05 1.77
N LYS A 324 -12.43 -18.23 1.83
CA LYS A 324 -12.92 -19.42 1.12
C LYS A 324 -14.27 -19.94 1.66
N ASN A 325 -14.70 -19.46 2.83
CA ASN A 325 -15.99 -19.81 3.42
C ASN A 325 -17.13 -18.87 2.97
N ASP A 326 -16.81 -17.82 2.20
CA ASP A 326 -17.76 -16.87 1.61
C ASP A 326 -17.77 -16.98 0.07
N TRP A 327 -18.77 -16.36 -0.57
CA TRP A 327 -18.87 -16.27 -2.03
C TRP A 327 -17.63 -15.60 -2.65
N GLU A 328 -17.18 -16.06 -3.82
CA GLU A 328 -15.97 -15.51 -4.46
C GLU A 328 -16.21 -14.08 -4.98
N SER A 329 -17.48 -13.73 -5.27
CA SER A 329 -17.92 -12.38 -5.62
C SER A 329 -17.79 -11.35 -4.49
N VAL A 330 -17.54 -11.75 -3.24
CA VAL A 330 -17.33 -10.81 -2.13
C VAL A 330 -15.97 -10.14 -2.25
N THR A 331 -15.99 -8.84 -2.55
CA THR A 331 -14.78 -8.08 -2.92
C THR A 331 -13.93 -7.60 -1.74
N THR A 332 -14.46 -7.63 -0.52
CA THR A 332 -13.85 -6.99 0.68
C THR A 332 -12.45 -7.50 1.02
N SER A 333 -12.17 -8.79 0.79
CA SER A 333 -10.89 -9.43 1.12
C SER A 333 -9.88 -9.47 -0.04
N HIS A 334 -10.23 -8.96 -1.22
CA HIS A 334 -9.33 -8.97 -2.39
C HIS A 334 -8.05 -8.13 -2.19
N PRO A 335 -8.10 -6.95 -1.54
CA PRO A 335 -6.89 -6.20 -1.21
C PRO A 335 -5.94 -6.98 -0.30
N ASP A 336 -6.47 -7.71 0.69
CA ASP A 336 -5.67 -8.50 1.62
C ASP A 336 -4.96 -9.67 0.92
N TYR A 337 -5.63 -10.29 -0.06
CA TYR A 337 -5.02 -11.32 -0.92
C TYR A 337 -3.85 -10.73 -1.71
N ILE A 338 -4.05 -9.60 -2.37
CA ILE A 338 -3.00 -8.96 -3.18
C ILE A 338 -1.80 -8.58 -2.30
N ARG A 339 -2.04 -8.04 -1.10
CA ARG A 339 -0.97 -7.70 -0.14
C ARG A 339 -0.19 -8.91 0.34
N PHE A 340 -0.88 -9.98 0.72
CA PHE A 340 -0.24 -11.23 1.18
C PHE A 340 0.66 -11.83 0.11
N TYR A 341 0.14 -12.01 -1.12
CA TYR A 341 0.94 -12.57 -2.21
C TYR A 341 2.05 -11.62 -2.65
N ASN A 342 1.85 -10.29 -2.64
CA ASN A 342 2.93 -9.35 -2.90
C ASN A 342 4.07 -9.50 -1.89
N SER A 343 3.76 -9.61 -0.60
CA SER A 343 4.77 -9.84 0.44
C SER A 343 5.51 -11.16 0.25
N LEU A 344 4.79 -12.25 -0.04
CA LEU A 344 5.39 -13.57 -0.25
C LEU A 344 6.30 -13.60 -1.49
N TRP A 345 5.85 -13.02 -2.61
CA TRP A 345 6.62 -12.94 -3.86
C TRP A 345 7.88 -12.08 -3.71
N LEU A 346 7.80 -10.97 -2.97
CA LEU A 346 8.96 -10.13 -2.69
C LEU A 346 10.00 -10.88 -1.86
N VAL A 347 9.59 -11.59 -0.79
CA VAL A 347 10.53 -12.38 0.02
C VAL A 347 11.13 -13.51 -0.80
N ALA A 348 10.33 -14.23 -1.60
CA ALA A 348 10.84 -15.30 -2.44
C ALA A 348 11.89 -14.80 -3.45
N ASN A 349 11.60 -13.70 -4.16
CA ASN A 349 12.55 -13.10 -5.09
C ASN A 349 13.79 -12.57 -4.38
N ASP A 350 13.65 -11.95 -3.20
CA ASP A 350 14.78 -11.48 -2.41
C ASP A 350 15.71 -12.64 -2.00
N VAL A 351 15.15 -13.79 -1.60
CA VAL A 351 15.93 -15.00 -1.28
C VAL A 351 16.59 -15.59 -2.53
N ILE A 352 15.90 -15.69 -3.66
CA ILE A 352 16.46 -16.21 -4.92
C ILE A 352 17.64 -15.35 -5.39
N ILE A 353 17.46 -14.03 -5.43
CA ILE A 353 18.53 -13.07 -5.78
C ILE A 353 19.64 -13.13 -4.73
N GLY A 354 19.29 -13.29 -3.45
CA GLY A 354 20.23 -13.39 -2.34
C GLY A 354 21.15 -14.61 -2.43
N ILE A 355 20.62 -15.78 -2.80
CA ILE A 355 21.43 -16.99 -2.99
C ILE A 355 22.42 -16.82 -4.15
N ALA A 356 21.97 -16.24 -5.27
CA ALA A 356 22.84 -15.98 -6.42
C ALA A 356 23.93 -14.95 -6.09
N LEU A 357 23.57 -13.85 -5.40
CA LEU A 357 24.52 -12.83 -4.97
C LEU A 357 25.50 -13.36 -3.91
N GLY A 358 25.00 -14.13 -2.94
CA GLY A 358 25.76 -14.67 -1.82
C GLY A 358 26.81 -15.68 -2.27
N SER A 359 26.42 -16.61 -3.15
CA SER A 359 27.36 -17.57 -3.75
C SER A 359 28.50 -16.86 -4.47
N TYR A 360 28.18 -15.87 -5.31
CA TYR A 360 29.19 -15.06 -5.99
C TYR A 360 30.14 -14.34 -5.02
N ILE A 361 29.62 -13.72 -3.95
CA ILE A 361 30.43 -13.01 -2.96
C ILE A 361 31.31 -13.98 -2.15
N ILE A 362 30.78 -15.15 -1.78
CA ILE A 362 31.52 -16.14 -0.99
C ILE A 362 32.71 -16.68 -1.78
N ASP A 363 32.46 -17.11 -3.03
CA ASP A 363 33.48 -17.71 -3.89
C ASP A 363 34.59 -16.70 -4.23
N ASN A 364 34.26 -15.41 -4.34
CA ASN A 364 35.20 -14.34 -4.69
C ASN A 364 35.58 -13.45 -3.49
N SER A 365 35.36 -13.91 -2.26
CA SER A 365 35.48 -13.08 -1.05
C SER A 365 36.85 -12.41 -0.89
N ALA A 366 37.94 -13.11 -1.23
CA ALA A 366 39.29 -12.55 -1.21
C ALA A 366 39.49 -11.43 -2.25
N TRP A 367 39.01 -11.63 -3.48
CA TRP A 367 39.12 -10.64 -4.55
C TRP A 367 38.26 -9.39 -4.27
N VAL A 368 37.03 -9.59 -3.77
CA VAL A 368 36.14 -8.50 -3.35
C VAL A 368 36.76 -7.73 -2.19
N ALA A 369 37.41 -8.42 -1.23
CA ALA A 369 38.10 -7.78 -0.12
C ALA A 369 39.27 -6.91 -0.58
N GLU A 370 40.11 -7.43 -1.45
CA GLU A 370 41.24 -6.67 -1.98
C GLU A 370 40.75 -5.44 -2.75
N SER A 371 39.73 -5.62 -3.61
CA SER A 371 39.10 -4.51 -4.34
C SER A 371 38.57 -3.44 -3.39
N ILE A 372 37.81 -3.82 -2.35
CA ILE A 372 37.28 -2.87 -1.35
C ILE A 372 38.43 -2.17 -0.59
N SER A 373 39.49 -2.90 -0.24
CA SER A 373 40.67 -2.36 0.43
C SER A 373 41.39 -1.32 -0.44
N GLU A 374 41.59 -1.62 -1.73
CA GLU A 374 42.17 -0.68 -2.70
C GLU A 374 41.30 0.56 -2.87
N PHE A 375 39.98 0.38 -3.03
CA PHE A 375 39.03 1.50 -3.13
C PHE A 375 39.08 2.39 -1.87
N LEU A 376 39.14 1.80 -0.68
CA LEU A 376 39.26 2.55 0.56
C LEU A 376 40.60 3.29 0.67
N SER A 377 41.71 2.62 0.38
CA SER A 377 43.04 3.24 0.38
C SER A 377 43.10 4.42 -0.58
N LEU A 378 42.56 4.25 -1.79
CA LEU A 378 42.56 5.29 -2.80
C LEU A 378 41.70 6.49 -2.39
N TYR A 379 40.40 6.29 -2.14
CA TYR A 379 39.46 7.40 -1.96
C TYR A 379 39.44 7.96 -0.54
N SER A 380 39.59 7.09 0.47
CA SER A 380 39.50 7.48 1.88
C SER A 380 40.80 8.07 2.41
N ILE A 381 41.95 7.67 1.85
CA ILE A 381 43.28 8.07 2.31
C ILE A 381 43.99 8.89 1.23
N ALA A 382 44.36 8.30 0.09
CA ALA A 382 45.26 8.93 -0.87
C ALA A 382 44.67 10.21 -1.51
N VAL A 383 43.42 10.15 -1.98
CA VAL A 383 42.72 11.31 -2.54
C VAL A 383 42.53 12.40 -1.48
N LEU A 384 42.21 12.02 -0.25
CA LEU A 384 42.00 12.96 0.83
C LEU A 384 43.30 13.67 1.25
N ARG A 385 44.40 12.92 1.40
CA ARG A 385 45.75 13.48 1.63
C ARG A 385 46.15 14.44 0.52
N ARG A 386 46.00 14.03 -0.75
CA ARG A 386 46.31 14.89 -1.91
C ARG A 386 45.47 16.16 -1.92
N THR A 387 44.19 16.04 -1.58
CA THR A 387 43.28 17.19 -1.54
C THR A 387 43.69 18.15 -0.42
N ILE A 388 44.03 17.65 0.76
CA ILE A 388 44.50 18.49 1.88
C ILE A 388 45.84 19.16 1.54
N ALA A 389 46.79 18.43 0.96
CA ALA A 389 48.05 19.01 0.49
C ALA A 389 47.82 20.14 -0.53
N TRP A 390 46.93 19.91 -1.50
CA TRP A 390 46.51 20.94 -2.46
C TRP A 390 45.82 22.15 -1.81
N LEU A 391 45.11 21.96 -0.70
CA LEU A 391 44.51 23.03 0.09
C LEU A 391 45.54 23.85 0.89
N MET A 392 46.66 23.24 1.31
CA MET A 392 47.74 23.94 2.03
C MET A 392 48.60 24.82 1.13
N ASP A 393 48.70 24.47 -0.15
CA ASP A 393 49.31 25.30 -1.18
C ASP A 393 48.30 26.38 -1.64
N TRP A 394 48.08 26.52 -2.96
CA TRP A 394 47.20 27.55 -3.53
C TRP A 394 46.04 26.89 -4.31
N PRO A 395 44.96 26.47 -3.64
CA PRO A 395 43.85 25.80 -4.31
C PRO A 395 43.18 26.75 -5.30
N ALA A 396 43.11 26.34 -6.58
CA ALA A 396 42.47 27.10 -7.66
C ALA A 396 42.97 28.56 -7.80
N GLY A 397 44.22 28.84 -7.39
CA GLY A 397 44.80 30.19 -7.41
C GLY A 397 44.34 31.12 -6.28
N LEU A 398 43.54 30.62 -5.32
CA LEU A 398 43.21 31.36 -4.10
C LEU A 398 44.41 31.35 -3.15
N LYS A 399 44.92 32.54 -2.84
CA LYS A 399 45.94 32.72 -1.80
C LYS A 399 45.29 32.61 -0.42
N LEU A 400 45.36 31.43 0.17
CA LEU A 400 44.90 31.17 1.53
C LEU A 400 45.91 31.67 2.56
N ASN A 401 45.47 31.78 3.81
CA ASN A 401 46.39 32.02 4.94
C ASN A 401 47.23 30.76 5.19
N ASN A 402 48.54 30.86 4.96
CA ASN A 402 49.48 29.73 5.03
C ASN A 402 49.54 29.09 6.42
N GLU A 403 49.62 29.89 7.49
CA GLU A 403 49.74 29.37 8.87
C GLU A 403 48.50 28.57 9.29
N LEU A 404 47.31 29.12 9.01
CA LEU A 404 46.06 28.43 9.33
C LEU A 404 45.84 27.19 8.44
N ALA A 405 46.21 27.27 7.17
CA ALA A 405 46.09 26.15 6.24
C ALA A 405 47.02 25.00 6.64
N ALA A 406 48.26 25.31 7.02
CA ALA A 406 49.22 24.33 7.54
C ALA A 406 48.71 23.68 8.84
N PHE A 407 48.26 24.48 9.82
CA PHE A 407 47.72 23.96 11.08
C PHE A 407 46.52 23.01 10.87
N LEU A 408 45.53 23.42 10.07
CA LEU A 408 44.37 22.57 9.77
C LEU A 408 44.76 21.34 8.95
N GLY A 409 45.66 21.51 7.99
CA GLY A 409 46.16 20.44 7.15
C GLY A 409 46.88 19.36 7.95
N ASP A 410 47.85 19.74 8.79
CA ASP A 410 48.59 18.83 9.66
C ASP A 410 47.66 18.07 10.61
N LEU A 411 46.68 18.76 11.21
CA LEU A 411 45.68 18.14 12.08
C LEU A 411 44.88 17.06 11.36
N PHE A 412 44.37 17.35 10.14
CA PHE A 412 43.58 16.38 9.39
C PHE A 412 44.44 15.25 8.82
N LEU A 413 45.65 15.54 8.35
CA LEU A 413 46.61 14.53 7.90
C LEU A 413 46.97 13.56 9.03
N TRP A 414 47.21 14.06 10.24
CA TRP A 414 47.48 13.24 11.42
C TRP A 414 46.33 12.24 11.71
N VAL A 415 45.07 12.69 11.60
CA VAL A 415 43.91 11.79 11.76
C VAL A 415 43.82 10.78 10.61
N ILE A 416 44.14 11.18 9.38
CA ILE A 416 44.17 10.26 8.23
C ILE A 416 45.25 9.19 8.42
N ASP A 417 46.42 9.55 8.94
CA ASP A 417 47.51 8.61 9.22
C ASP A 417 47.10 7.58 10.27
N HIS A 418 46.45 8.04 11.35
CA HIS A 418 45.87 7.12 12.33
C HIS A 418 44.81 6.20 11.72
N TRP A 419 43.94 6.74 10.85
CA TRP A 419 42.94 5.94 10.14
C TRP A 419 43.56 4.93 9.16
N SER A 420 44.66 5.28 8.50
CA SER A 420 45.43 4.38 7.63
C SER A 420 45.91 3.16 8.39
N ASN A 421 46.46 3.35 9.59
CA ASN A 421 46.92 2.25 10.45
C ASN A 421 45.74 1.34 10.86
N CYS A 422 44.57 1.93 11.17
CA CYS A 422 43.36 1.15 11.45
C CYS A 422 42.88 0.34 10.24
N LEU A 423 42.98 0.90 9.03
CA LEU A 423 42.61 0.19 7.80
C LEU A 423 43.57 -0.96 7.49
N GLU A 424 44.87 -0.75 7.68
CA GLU A 424 45.89 -1.80 7.54
C GLU A 424 45.65 -2.95 8.53
N ALA A 425 45.28 -2.64 9.78
CA ALA A 425 44.88 -3.64 10.77
C ALA A 425 43.59 -4.39 10.40
N LEU A 426 42.66 -3.74 9.69
CA LEU A 426 41.41 -4.34 9.21
C LEU A 426 41.61 -5.25 7.98
N ARG A 427 42.61 -4.97 7.14
CA ARG A 427 42.87 -5.68 5.87
C ARG A 427 42.87 -7.22 5.99
N PRO A 428 43.53 -7.88 6.96
CA PRO A 428 43.49 -9.34 7.08
C PRO A 428 42.12 -9.89 7.50
N VAL A 429 41.29 -9.09 8.16
CA VAL A 429 39.94 -9.49 8.63
C VAL A 429 38.87 -9.24 7.56
N LEU A 430 39.14 -8.33 6.61
CA LEU A 430 38.20 -7.90 5.58
C LEU A 430 37.62 -9.06 4.73
N PRO A 431 38.40 -10.08 4.29
CA PRO A 431 37.85 -11.25 3.60
C PRO A 431 36.82 -12.03 4.42
N HIS A 432 37.06 -12.20 5.73
CA HIS A 432 36.12 -12.89 6.62
C HIS A 432 34.82 -12.09 6.82
N LEU A 433 34.92 -10.76 6.90
CA LEU A 433 33.73 -9.89 6.97
C LEU A 433 32.91 -9.98 5.69
N ILE A 434 33.55 -9.97 4.52
CA ILE A 434 32.87 -10.07 3.23
C ILE A 434 32.28 -11.46 3.04
N TRP A 435 32.96 -12.51 3.47
CA TRP A 435 32.41 -13.86 3.50
C TRP A 435 31.15 -13.93 4.39
N PHE A 436 31.18 -13.31 5.57
CA PHE A 436 30.01 -13.22 6.46
C PHE A 436 28.85 -12.42 5.82
N ILE A 437 29.15 -11.31 5.14
CA ILE A 437 28.17 -10.57 4.34
C ILE A 437 27.59 -11.46 3.24
N GLY A 438 28.42 -12.21 2.52
CA GLY A 438 28.00 -13.19 1.52
C GLY A 438 27.07 -14.25 2.11
N PHE A 439 27.42 -14.83 3.25
CA PHE A 439 26.60 -15.81 3.97
C PHE A 439 25.24 -15.23 4.42
N SER A 440 25.19 -13.97 4.84
CA SER A 440 23.92 -13.32 5.21
C SER A 440 22.91 -13.25 4.05
N SER A 441 23.38 -13.35 2.79
CA SER A 441 22.54 -13.30 1.59
C SER A 441 21.59 -14.50 1.47
N PHE A 442 21.83 -15.60 2.19
CA PHE A 442 20.86 -16.71 2.27
C PHE A 442 19.53 -16.29 2.90
N ALA A 443 19.52 -15.25 3.73
CA ALA A 443 18.31 -14.65 4.28
C ALA A 443 17.64 -13.63 3.33
N GLY A 444 18.22 -13.40 2.13
CA GLY A 444 17.75 -12.48 1.10
C GLY A 444 18.79 -11.44 0.70
N ALA A 445 18.74 -10.95 -0.54
CA ALA A 445 19.66 -9.94 -1.09
C ALA A 445 19.62 -8.60 -0.33
N SER A 446 18.50 -8.31 0.31
CA SER A 446 18.34 -7.16 1.20
C SER A 446 19.29 -7.14 2.41
N MET A 447 19.67 -8.31 2.94
CA MET A 447 20.55 -8.44 4.12
C MET A 447 22.01 -8.00 3.88
N PRO A 448 22.72 -8.49 2.83
CA PRO A 448 24.07 -8.04 2.55
C PRO A 448 24.13 -6.56 2.17
N ILE A 449 23.10 -6.02 1.50
CA ILE A 449 23.00 -4.58 1.19
C ILE A 449 22.91 -3.76 2.48
N ALA A 450 22.11 -4.20 3.44
CA ALA A 450 21.99 -3.55 4.74
C ALA A 450 23.31 -3.62 5.54
N LEU A 451 23.97 -4.78 5.58
CA LEU A 451 25.28 -4.96 6.24
C LEU A 451 26.35 -4.08 5.59
N PHE A 452 26.37 -4.03 4.26
CA PHE A 452 27.30 -3.18 3.51
C PHE A 452 27.06 -1.69 3.79
N SER A 453 25.80 -1.25 3.87
CA SER A 453 25.47 0.13 4.27
C SER A 453 25.99 0.45 5.68
N ASP A 454 25.83 -0.46 6.63
CA ASP A 454 26.35 -0.26 8.00
C ASP A 454 27.88 -0.23 8.02
N LEU A 455 28.54 -1.17 7.33
CA LEU A 455 30.00 -1.21 7.14
C LEU A 455 30.51 0.11 6.54
N LEU A 456 29.87 0.62 5.48
CA LEU A 456 30.22 1.90 4.87
C LEU A 456 30.16 3.07 5.88
N SER A 457 29.24 3.05 6.85
CA SER A 457 29.18 4.09 7.91
C SER A 457 30.40 4.05 8.81
N ILE A 458 30.83 2.85 9.20
CA ILE A 458 31.99 2.64 10.07
C ILE A 458 33.25 3.06 9.31
N LEU A 459 33.38 2.62 8.06
CA LEU A 459 34.54 2.89 7.21
C LEU A 459 34.73 4.38 6.88
N THR A 460 33.69 5.21 7.01
CA THR A 460 33.71 6.63 6.64
C THR A 460 33.59 7.59 7.85
N ILE A 461 33.77 7.07 9.07
CA ILE A 461 33.58 7.86 10.31
C ILE A 461 34.57 9.04 10.44
N HIS A 462 35.80 8.90 9.96
CA HIS A 462 36.80 9.97 9.96
C HIS A 462 36.39 11.13 9.05
N ILE A 463 35.79 10.87 7.87
CA ILE A 463 35.25 11.91 6.98
C ILE A 463 34.08 12.64 7.64
N TYR A 464 33.22 11.91 8.35
CA TYR A 464 32.17 12.52 9.17
C TYR A 464 32.76 13.42 10.27
N SER A 465 33.83 12.97 10.93
CA SER A 465 34.55 13.77 11.93
C SER A 465 35.13 15.06 11.34
N PHE A 466 35.75 15.01 10.16
CA PHE A 466 36.28 16.19 9.47
C PHE A 466 35.20 17.20 9.07
N TYR A 467 34.08 16.72 8.54
CA TYR A 467 32.92 17.56 8.27
C TYR A 467 32.38 18.20 9.57
N MET A 468 32.28 17.45 10.67
CA MET A 468 31.81 18.00 11.95
C MET A 468 32.76 19.05 12.53
N ALA A 469 34.07 18.79 12.50
CA ALA A 469 35.08 19.72 13.00
C ALA A 469 35.09 21.01 12.17
N SER A 470 35.22 20.89 10.84
CA SER A 470 35.25 22.05 9.93
C SER A 470 33.95 22.87 9.97
N ALA A 471 32.78 22.22 10.02
CA ALA A 471 31.50 22.91 10.15
C ALA A 471 31.39 23.71 11.46
N ARG A 472 31.87 23.15 12.58
CA ARG A 472 31.90 23.87 13.87
C ARG A 472 32.84 25.07 13.84
N ILE A 473 34.05 24.91 13.31
CA ILE A 473 35.02 25.99 13.17
C ILE A 473 34.44 27.11 12.30
N PHE A 474 33.86 26.77 11.16
CA PHE A 474 33.20 27.73 10.27
C PHE A 474 32.03 28.44 10.96
N ASN A 475 31.17 27.70 11.67
CA ASN A 475 30.03 28.29 12.38
C ASN A 475 30.47 29.25 13.51
N TRP A 476 31.51 28.88 14.26
CA TRP A 476 32.10 29.74 15.29
C TRP A 476 32.68 31.01 14.68
N GLN A 477 33.51 30.89 13.64
CA GLN A 477 34.10 32.04 12.96
C GLN A 477 33.03 32.96 12.37
N TYR A 478 32.01 32.41 11.71
CA TYR A 478 30.88 33.16 11.17
C TYR A 478 30.11 33.91 12.26
N THR A 479 29.81 33.26 13.39
CA THR A 479 29.07 33.87 14.50
C THR A 479 29.86 34.97 15.20
N ILE A 480 31.17 34.78 15.37
CA ILE A 480 32.07 35.80 15.91
C ILE A 480 32.16 36.99 14.95
N LEU A 481 32.36 36.75 13.66
CA LEU A 481 32.37 37.81 12.64
C LEU A 481 31.06 38.61 12.62
N LEU A 482 29.91 37.95 12.73
CA LEU A 482 28.62 38.63 12.79
C LEU A 482 28.48 39.51 14.05
N SER A 483 29.02 39.03 15.18
CA SER A 483 29.01 39.76 16.45
C SER A 483 29.96 40.96 16.43
N LEU A 484 31.18 40.78 15.92
CA LEU A 484 32.16 41.85 15.74
C LEU A 484 31.71 42.87 14.70
N PHE A 485 31.04 42.44 13.63
CA PHE A 485 30.46 43.36 12.66
C PHE A 485 29.39 44.26 13.28
N GLN A 486 28.62 43.76 14.25
CA GLN A 486 27.70 44.59 15.03
C GLN A 486 28.45 45.55 15.95
N LEU A 487 29.56 45.11 16.56
CA LEU A 487 30.46 45.95 17.35
C LEU A 487 30.97 47.15 16.54
N PHE A 488 31.43 46.98 15.28
CA PHE A 488 31.80 48.15 14.42
C PHE A 488 30.69 49.12 14.16
N ARG A 489 29.45 48.63 14.15
CA ARG A 489 28.29 49.45 13.90
C ARG A 489 27.77 50.16 15.16
N GLY A 490 28.45 49.99 16.31
CA GLY A 490 27.97 50.50 17.59
C GLY A 490 26.71 49.78 18.09
N LYS A 491 26.52 48.52 17.68
CA LYS A 491 25.30 47.74 17.94
C LYS A 491 25.61 46.48 18.76
N LYS A 492 24.63 46.01 19.53
CA LYS A 492 24.70 44.80 20.35
C LYS A 492 23.44 43.97 20.18
N HIS A 493 23.59 42.67 19.97
CA HIS A 493 22.44 41.76 20.01
C HIS A 493 22.00 41.50 21.45
N ASN A 494 20.78 41.92 21.79
CA ASN A 494 20.18 41.68 23.09
C ASN A 494 19.45 40.33 23.08
N VAL A 495 20.08 39.31 23.68
CA VAL A 495 19.55 37.93 23.74
C VAL A 495 18.20 37.86 24.47
N LEU A 496 17.99 38.71 25.48
CA LEU A 496 16.77 38.71 26.30
C LEU A 496 15.56 39.28 25.54
N ARG A 497 15.78 40.28 24.68
CA ARG A 497 14.72 40.95 23.90
C ARG A 497 14.71 40.57 22.41
N LYS A 498 15.60 39.66 21.98
CA LYS A 498 15.76 39.20 20.59
C LYS A 498 15.82 40.34 19.56
N ARG A 499 16.47 41.45 19.89
CA ARG A 499 16.60 42.65 19.04
C ARG A 499 18.02 43.19 19.04
N ILE A 500 18.33 44.09 18.10
CA ILE A 500 19.62 44.78 18.02
C ILE A 500 19.47 46.15 18.67
N ASP A 501 20.20 46.38 19.75
CA ASP A 501 20.22 47.65 20.50
C ASP A 501 21.51 48.44 20.14
N SER A 502 21.45 49.77 20.18
CA SER A 502 22.65 50.62 20.16
C SER A 502 23.36 50.51 21.51
N CYS A 503 24.69 50.44 21.49
CA CYS A 503 25.51 50.38 22.69
C CYS A 503 26.68 51.34 22.51
N ASP A 504 26.92 52.18 23.51
CA ASP A 504 28.05 53.09 23.51
C ASP A 504 29.30 52.29 23.91
N TYR A 505 30.19 52.05 22.95
CA TYR A 505 31.44 51.33 23.17
C TYR A 505 32.59 52.34 23.28
N ASP A 506 33.53 52.08 24.17
CA ASP A 506 34.77 52.86 24.28
C ASP A 506 35.63 52.68 23.02
N LEU A 507 36.46 53.69 22.71
CA LEU A 507 37.31 53.70 21.52
C LEU A 507 38.23 52.46 21.48
N ASP A 508 38.79 52.07 22.62
CA ASP A 508 39.67 50.90 22.74
C ASP A 508 38.94 49.58 22.42
N GLN A 509 37.67 49.45 22.83
CA GLN A 509 36.85 48.27 22.55
C GLN A 509 36.50 48.18 21.07
N LEU A 510 36.20 49.32 20.44
CA LEU A 510 35.93 49.41 19.01
C LEU A 510 37.19 49.08 18.19
N LEU A 511 38.35 49.61 18.60
CA LEU A 511 39.63 49.36 17.95
C LEU A 511 40.02 47.88 18.03
N LEU A 512 39.97 47.29 19.24
CA LEU A 512 40.28 45.87 19.45
C LEU A 512 39.33 44.98 18.65
N GLY A 513 38.03 45.31 18.65
CA GLY A 513 37.05 44.65 17.80
C GLY A 513 37.48 44.68 16.34
N THR A 514 37.91 45.85 15.84
CA THR A 514 38.17 46.10 14.40
C THR A 514 39.37 45.30 13.95
N ILE A 515 40.40 45.21 14.78
CA ILE A 515 41.58 44.38 14.55
C ILE A 515 41.17 42.89 14.53
N LEU A 516 40.40 42.43 15.52
CA LEU A 516 39.99 41.03 15.58
C LEU A 516 39.09 40.64 14.39
N PHE A 517 38.20 41.54 13.95
CA PHE A 517 37.36 41.31 12.79
C PHE A 517 38.14 41.25 11.49
N THR A 518 39.05 42.19 11.26
CA THR A 518 39.86 42.18 10.04
C THR A 518 40.70 40.91 9.97
N LEU A 519 41.31 40.48 11.08
CA LEU A 519 42.00 39.19 11.19
C LEU A 519 41.08 38.01 10.87
N LEU A 520 39.97 37.84 11.57
CA LEU A 520 39.05 36.72 11.34
C LEU A 520 38.46 36.72 9.93
N PHE A 521 38.24 37.89 9.34
CA PHE A 521 37.71 38.04 7.99
C PHE A 521 38.73 37.57 6.95
N PHE A 522 40.01 37.91 7.11
CA PHE A 522 41.07 37.41 6.23
C PHE A 522 41.37 35.91 6.41
N LEU A 523 41.09 35.34 7.59
CA LEU A 523 41.19 33.89 7.83
C LEU A 523 39.98 33.10 7.27
N LEU A 524 38.86 33.77 7.00
CA LEU A 524 37.60 33.14 6.61
C LEU A 524 37.68 32.31 5.31
N PRO A 525 38.33 32.78 4.23
CA PRO A 525 38.43 32.01 2.99
C PRO A 525 39.07 30.63 3.20
N THR A 526 40.12 30.55 4.02
CA THR A 526 40.78 29.28 4.36
C THR A 526 39.79 28.31 5.01
N VAL A 527 39.07 28.75 6.05
CA VAL A 527 38.10 27.90 6.76
C VAL A 527 36.95 27.46 5.85
N ILE A 528 36.45 28.35 4.98
CA ILE A 528 35.38 28.02 4.03
C ILE A 528 35.83 26.93 3.06
N VAL A 529 37.03 27.02 2.48
CA VAL A 529 37.52 26.03 1.51
C VAL A 529 37.67 24.65 2.15
N PHE A 530 38.24 24.57 3.36
CA PHE A 530 38.30 23.29 4.12
C PHE A 530 36.91 22.74 4.42
N TYR A 531 35.98 23.58 4.90
CA TYR A 531 34.60 23.17 5.16
C TYR A 531 33.90 22.64 3.92
N LEU A 532 33.97 23.35 2.79
CA LEU A 532 33.31 22.95 1.55
C LEU A 532 33.84 21.62 1.03
N THR A 533 35.15 21.38 1.09
CA THR A 533 35.78 20.11 0.66
C THR A 533 35.23 18.92 1.44
N PHE A 534 35.20 19.01 2.78
CA PHE A 534 34.66 17.92 3.61
C PHE A 534 33.14 17.82 3.54
N ALA A 535 32.43 18.93 3.35
CA ALA A 535 30.99 18.91 3.09
C ALA A 535 30.67 18.16 1.79
N CYS A 536 31.39 18.44 0.69
CA CYS A 536 31.25 17.72 -0.58
C CYS A 536 31.53 16.23 -0.43
N SER A 537 32.62 15.87 0.27
CA SER A 537 32.98 14.47 0.55
C SER A 537 31.89 13.77 1.35
N ARG A 538 31.33 14.44 2.37
CA ARG A 538 30.22 13.93 3.17
C ARG A 538 28.95 13.75 2.35
N MET A 539 28.62 14.71 1.47
CA MET A 539 27.46 14.63 0.60
C MET A 539 27.55 13.47 -0.39
N ALA A 540 28.74 13.15 -0.91
CA ALA A 540 28.97 11.97 -1.76
C ALA A 540 28.71 10.64 -1.02
N ILE A 541 29.10 10.55 0.27
CA ILE A 541 28.82 9.35 1.08
C ILE A 541 27.32 9.24 1.39
N ILE A 542 26.66 10.36 1.70
CA ILE A 542 25.22 10.39 1.95
C ILE A 542 24.46 9.98 0.68
N SER A 543 24.86 10.43 -0.50
CA SER A 543 24.21 10.05 -1.76
C SER A 543 24.38 8.55 -2.05
N LEU A 544 25.57 7.99 -1.84
CA LEU A 544 25.81 6.54 -1.96
C LEU A 544 24.91 5.74 -1.00
N LYS A 545 24.79 6.17 0.26
CA LYS A 545 23.87 5.55 1.23
C LYS A 545 22.42 5.66 0.80
N ALA A 546 22.00 6.81 0.28
CA ALA A 546 20.64 6.99 -0.22
C ALA A 546 20.32 6.05 -1.40
N VAL A 547 21.30 5.74 -2.26
CA VAL A 547 21.17 4.74 -3.33
C VAL A 547 20.96 3.34 -2.75
N LEU A 548 21.77 2.94 -1.76
CA LEU A 548 21.61 1.66 -1.07
C LEU A 548 20.24 1.54 -0.37
N ASP A 549 19.80 2.61 0.30
CA ASP A 549 18.50 2.67 0.97
C ASP A 549 17.33 2.60 -0.01
N THR A 550 17.47 3.23 -1.17
CA THR A 550 16.48 3.15 -2.27
C THR A 550 16.41 1.74 -2.83
N LEU A 551 17.56 1.09 -3.06
CA LEU A 551 17.63 -0.30 -3.49
C LEU A 551 16.95 -1.23 -2.47
N LEU A 552 17.20 -1.02 -1.17
CA LEU A 552 16.57 -1.77 -0.09
C LEU A 552 15.04 -1.55 -0.05
N ALA A 553 14.58 -0.32 -0.26
CA ALA A 553 13.15 -0.02 -0.35
C ALA A 553 12.48 -0.66 -1.59
N CYS A 554 13.19 -0.76 -2.71
CA CYS A 554 12.72 -1.49 -3.89
C CYS A 554 12.59 -2.99 -3.59
N LEU A 555 13.60 -3.63 -3.01
CA LEU A 555 13.54 -5.06 -2.69
C LEU A 555 12.43 -5.41 -1.68
N ASN A 556 12.16 -4.53 -0.71
CA ASN A 556 11.20 -4.81 0.36
C ASN A 556 9.75 -4.48 0.05
N HIS A 557 9.48 -3.51 -0.83
CA HIS A 557 8.14 -2.92 -0.98
C HIS A 557 7.68 -2.75 -2.44
N PHE A 558 8.44 -3.23 -3.43
CA PHE A 558 8.02 -3.06 -4.83
C PHE A 558 6.67 -3.77 -5.08
N PRO A 559 5.69 -3.12 -5.72
CA PRO A 559 4.38 -3.72 -5.99
C PRO A 559 4.46 -4.74 -7.16
N LEU A 560 5.36 -5.73 -7.06
CA LEU A 560 5.67 -6.71 -8.11
C LEU A 560 4.41 -7.49 -8.49
N PHE A 561 3.68 -7.98 -7.49
CA PHE A 561 2.49 -8.79 -7.73
C PHE A 561 1.36 -7.96 -8.33
N ALA A 562 1.17 -6.72 -7.86
CA ALA A 562 0.18 -5.81 -8.46
C ALA A 562 0.54 -5.45 -9.90
N LEU A 563 1.83 -5.21 -10.20
CA LEU A 563 2.31 -4.95 -11.56
C LEU A 563 2.08 -6.16 -12.48
N MET A 564 2.43 -7.36 -12.00
CA MET A 564 2.19 -8.62 -12.71
C MET A 564 0.70 -8.81 -13.00
N LEU A 565 -0.17 -8.60 -12.01
CA LEU A 565 -1.61 -8.68 -12.20
C LEU A 565 -2.09 -7.65 -13.23
N ARG A 566 -1.56 -6.42 -13.17
CA ARG A 566 -1.93 -5.34 -14.11
C ARG A 566 -1.61 -5.70 -15.56
N ILE A 567 -0.50 -6.40 -15.80
CA ILE A 567 -0.06 -6.87 -17.11
C ILE A 567 -0.87 -8.09 -17.56
N LYS A 568 -1.11 -9.05 -16.67
CA LYS A 568 -1.82 -10.31 -16.98
C LYS A 568 -3.32 -10.12 -17.19
N ASP A 569 -3.96 -9.34 -16.32
CA ASP A 569 -5.41 -9.11 -16.31
C ASP A 569 -5.74 -7.81 -15.57
N SER A 570 -5.96 -6.75 -16.34
CA SER A 570 -6.20 -5.39 -15.83
C SER A 570 -7.47 -5.27 -14.98
N GLN A 571 -8.47 -6.14 -15.19
CA GLN A 571 -9.76 -6.09 -14.51
C GLN A 571 -9.70 -6.59 -13.05
N ARG A 572 -8.58 -7.20 -12.63
CA ARG A 572 -8.35 -7.62 -11.23
C ARG A 572 -7.99 -6.46 -10.29
N LEU A 573 -7.59 -5.32 -10.85
CA LEU A 573 -7.19 -4.13 -10.12
C LEU A 573 -8.08 -2.95 -10.53
N PRO A 574 -9.34 -2.90 -10.06
CA PRO A 574 -10.24 -1.81 -10.43
C PRO A 574 -9.78 -0.49 -9.82
N GLY A 575 -9.76 0.53 -10.68
CA GLY A 575 -9.49 1.94 -10.36
C GLY A 575 -10.76 2.81 -10.33
N GLY A 576 -11.86 2.34 -10.92
CA GLY A 576 -13.15 3.04 -10.99
C GLY A 576 -14.05 2.46 -12.10
N ILE A 577 -15.13 3.18 -12.41
CA ILE A 577 -16.04 2.86 -13.53
C ILE A 577 -16.12 4.03 -14.51
N CYS A 578 -16.36 3.72 -15.78
CA CYS A 578 -16.61 4.69 -16.84
C CYS A 578 -17.88 4.32 -17.58
N PHE A 579 -18.71 5.32 -17.88
CA PHE A 579 -19.91 5.17 -18.71
C PHE A 579 -19.62 5.75 -20.08
N GLU A 580 -19.76 4.94 -21.12
CA GLU A 580 -19.62 5.36 -22.52
C GLU A 580 -20.98 5.28 -23.21
N LEU A 581 -21.49 6.40 -23.71
CA LEU A 581 -22.70 6.42 -24.54
C LEU A 581 -22.36 5.90 -25.94
N LYS A 582 -23.18 5.00 -26.49
CA LYS A 582 -23.06 4.58 -27.89
C LYS A 582 -24.04 5.33 -28.77
N ASP A 583 -23.57 5.74 -29.95
CA ASP A 583 -24.39 6.44 -30.93
C ASP A 583 -25.50 5.54 -31.48
N THR A 584 -26.74 5.93 -31.26
CA THR A 584 -27.96 5.22 -31.69
C THR A 584 -28.10 5.14 -33.22
N HIS A 585 -27.42 6.04 -33.97
CA HIS A 585 -27.54 6.15 -35.42
C HIS A 585 -27.03 4.94 -36.21
N GLN A 586 -26.17 4.10 -35.61
CA GLN A 586 -25.68 2.87 -36.24
C GLN A 586 -26.67 1.69 -36.11
N LEU A 587 -27.63 1.76 -35.19
CA LEU A 587 -28.60 0.69 -34.91
C LEU A 587 -29.83 0.73 -35.84
N THR A 588 -30.26 1.92 -36.28
CA THR A 588 -31.40 2.09 -37.19
C THR A 588 -31.12 1.60 -38.62
N LEU A 589 -29.86 1.59 -39.05
CA LEU A 589 -29.45 1.12 -40.39
C LEU A 589 -29.47 -0.41 -40.55
N SER A 590 -29.65 -1.19 -39.48
CA SER A 590 -29.57 -2.67 -39.51
C SER A 590 -30.90 -3.40 -39.26
N THR A 591 -32.01 -2.66 -39.12
CA THR A 591 -33.37 -3.22 -38.98
C THR A 591 -34.19 -2.98 -40.26
N PRO A 592 -34.67 -4.02 -40.96
CA PRO A 592 -35.67 -3.83 -42.01
C PRO A 592 -36.97 -3.32 -41.37
N ALA A 593 -37.53 -2.24 -41.93
CA ALA A 593 -38.79 -1.67 -41.52
C ALA A 593 -39.91 -2.72 -41.61
N THR A 594 -40.43 -3.14 -40.47
CA THR A 594 -41.72 -3.85 -40.42
C THR A 594 -42.55 -3.22 -39.30
N ASP A 595 -43.75 -2.79 -39.67
CA ASP A 595 -44.69 -2.06 -38.83
C ASP A 595 -45.06 -2.84 -37.55
N SER A 596 -44.65 -2.33 -36.39
CA SER A 596 -45.19 -2.69 -35.07
C SER A 596 -44.83 -1.58 -34.04
N PRO A 597 -45.52 -1.52 -32.88
CA PRO A 597 -45.94 -0.28 -32.23
C PRO A 597 -44.80 0.57 -31.69
N THR A 598 -45.04 1.88 -31.60
CA THR A 598 -44.22 2.94 -31.00
C THR A 598 -43.30 2.44 -29.87
N THR A 599 -42.09 2.01 -30.22
CA THR A 599 -41.06 1.65 -29.24
C THR A 599 -40.56 2.93 -28.59
N PRO A 600 -40.45 3.01 -27.25
CA PRO A 600 -39.94 4.20 -26.58
C PRO A 600 -38.49 4.48 -27.03
N PRO A 601 -38.08 5.76 -27.15
CA PRO A 601 -36.69 6.11 -27.48
C PRO A 601 -35.71 5.44 -26.52
N THR A 602 -34.77 4.68 -27.08
CA THR A 602 -33.79 3.88 -26.32
C THR A 602 -32.38 4.45 -26.43
N SER A 603 -31.70 4.58 -25.29
CA SER A 603 -30.30 4.97 -25.19
C SER A 603 -29.45 3.81 -24.68
N TYR A 604 -28.30 3.57 -25.33
CA TYR A 604 -27.39 2.48 -24.97
C TYR A 604 -26.11 3.04 -24.35
N ILE A 605 -25.82 2.63 -23.12
CA ILE A 605 -24.63 3.02 -22.36
C ILE A 605 -23.83 1.77 -22.02
N TYR A 606 -22.52 1.82 -22.19
CA TYR A 606 -21.60 0.78 -21.73
C TYR A 606 -20.96 1.20 -20.42
N LEU A 607 -21.12 0.36 -19.38
CA LEU A 607 -20.38 0.46 -18.14
C LEU A 607 -19.11 -0.38 -18.26
N LYS A 608 -17.95 0.28 -18.24
CA LYS A 608 -16.63 -0.36 -18.27
C LYS A 608 -15.90 -0.16 -16.95
N SER A 609 -15.15 -1.19 -16.55
CA SER A 609 -14.19 -1.09 -15.43
C SER A 609 -12.93 -0.36 -15.90
N VAL A 610 -12.56 0.71 -15.21
CA VAL A 610 -11.30 1.42 -15.46
C VAL A 610 -10.24 0.80 -14.55
N PRO A 611 -9.17 0.21 -15.10
CA PRO A 611 -8.13 -0.41 -14.28
C PRO A 611 -7.26 0.64 -13.58
N LEU A 612 -6.64 0.26 -12.47
CA LEU A 612 -5.77 1.12 -11.67
C LEU A 612 -4.61 1.69 -12.51
N THR A 613 -4.33 2.99 -12.37
CA THR A 613 -3.25 3.65 -13.10
C THR A 613 -1.89 3.31 -12.50
N PHE A 614 -0.83 3.28 -13.32
CA PHE A 614 0.54 3.08 -12.83
C PHE A 614 0.93 4.13 -11.78
N ARG A 615 0.53 5.39 -11.98
CA ARG A 615 0.76 6.47 -11.00
C ARG A 615 0.13 6.16 -9.64
N ALA A 616 -1.07 5.58 -9.61
CA ALA A 616 -1.72 5.18 -8.36
C ALA A 616 -1.01 3.99 -7.68
N MET A 617 -0.49 3.03 -8.45
CA MET A 617 0.31 1.91 -7.90
C MET A 617 1.60 2.37 -7.21
N PHE A 618 2.29 3.36 -7.80
CA PHE A 618 3.53 3.92 -7.27
C PHE A 618 3.35 5.18 -6.42
N HIS A 619 2.10 5.50 -6.04
CA HIS A 619 1.79 6.75 -5.34
C HIS A 619 2.62 6.95 -4.06
N GLN A 620 2.89 5.88 -3.31
CA GLN A 620 3.69 5.96 -2.08
C GLN A 620 5.17 6.26 -2.35
N TYR A 621 5.74 5.79 -3.46
CA TYR A 621 7.10 6.14 -3.89
C TYR A 621 7.18 7.62 -4.27
N PHE A 622 6.18 8.13 -5.00
CA PHE A 622 6.10 9.55 -5.33
C PHE A 622 5.94 10.42 -4.08
N GLN A 623 5.15 9.97 -3.09
CA GLN A 623 5.03 10.66 -1.80
C GLN A 623 6.36 10.68 -1.04
N LEU A 624 7.09 9.56 -1.00
CA LEU A 624 8.41 9.50 -0.37
C LEU A 624 9.40 10.43 -1.07
N GLY A 625 9.49 10.37 -2.40
CA GLY A 625 10.33 11.26 -3.19
C GLY A 625 9.98 12.73 -2.97
N HIS A 626 8.69 13.06 -2.86
CA HIS A 626 8.24 14.42 -2.53
C HIS A 626 8.68 14.86 -1.12
N ARG A 627 8.62 13.97 -0.11
CA ARG A 627 9.10 14.25 1.26
C ARG A 627 10.62 14.49 1.28
N ILE A 628 11.39 13.63 0.64
CA ILE A 628 12.86 13.76 0.53
C ILE A 628 13.22 15.09 -0.14
N ARG A 629 12.57 15.39 -1.27
CA ARG A 629 12.77 16.64 -2.02
C ARG A 629 12.46 17.85 -1.15
N LYS A 630 11.33 17.84 -0.45
CA LYS A 630 10.90 18.94 0.42
C LYS A 630 11.89 19.20 1.56
N HIS A 631 12.46 18.15 2.16
CA HIS A 631 13.37 18.28 3.29
C HIS A 631 14.76 18.78 2.85
N TYR A 632 15.41 18.10 1.90
CA TYR A 632 16.78 18.43 1.49
C TYR A 632 16.88 19.70 0.62
N LEU A 633 15.86 20.04 -0.17
CA LEU A 633 15.82 21.30 -0.94
C LEU A 633 15.09 22.42 -0.17
N SER A 634 14.92 22.28 1.15
CA SER A 634 14.32 23.35 1.95
C SER A 634 15.29 24.54 2.05
N PRO A 635 14.78 25.79 2.03
CA PRO A 635 15.61 26.97 2.28
C PRO A 635 16.32 26.94 3.63
N ARG A 636 15.75 26.23 4.63
CA ARG A 636 16.35 26.05 5.96
C ARG A 636 17.62 25.20 5.90
N VAL A 637 17.62 24.08 5.17
CA VAL A 637 18.80 23.23 4.99
C VAL A 637 19.88 23.95 4.20
N LEU A 638 19.51 24.66 3.15
CA LEU A 638 20.44 25.51 2.39
C LEU A 638 21.06 26.60 3.28
N LEU A 639 20.27 27.23 4.14
CA LEU A 639 20.76 28.22 5.10
C LEU A 639 21.63 27.61 6.21
N CYS A 640 21.33 26.38 6.64
CA CYS A 640 22.20 25.64 7.58
C CYS A 640 23.56 25.35 6.94
N LEU A 641 23.57 24.86 5.70
CA LEU A 641 24.81 24.63 4.95
C LEU A 641 25.60 25.93 4.75
N ALA A 642 24.92 27.03 4.42
CA ALA A 642 25.55 28.34 4.23
C ALA A 642 26.09 28.96 5.53
N THR A 643 25.54 28.59 6.69
CA THR A 643 25.97 29.10 8.01
C THR A 643 26.83 28.11 8.81
N GLY A 644 27.19 26.96 8.23
CA GLY A 644 27.96 25.92 8.91
C GLY A 644 27.20 25.21 10.03
N LYS A 645 25.89 25.41 10.13
CA LYS A 645 25.06 24.71 11.11
C LYS A 645 24.85 23.26 10.65
N PHE A 646 24.79 22.36 11.62
CA PHE A 646 24.56 20.94 11.36
C PHE A 646 23.26 20.74 10.56
N VAL A 647 23.35 20.10 9.39
CA VAL A 647 22.17 19.70 8.63
C VAL A 647 21.54 18.49 9.35
N PRO A 648 20.31 18.62 9.88
CA PRO A 648 19.66 17.50 10.55
C PRO A 648 19.45 16.37 9.53
N PRO A 649 19.91 15.14 9.80
CA PRO A 649 19.61 14.01 8.94
C PRO A 649 18.11 13.68 9.03
N ILE A 650 17.49 13.29 7.91
CA ILE A 650 16.13 12.76 7.93
C ILE A 650 16.09 11.56 8.88
N HIS A 651 15.18 11.58 9.85
CA HIS A 651 14.94 10.42 10.70
C HIS A 651 14.65 9.19 9.83
N ARG A 652 15.42 8.10 10.04
CA ARG A 652 15.26 6.84 9.31
C ARG A 652 13.80 6.37 9.29
N LYS A 653 13.06 6.49 10.40
CA LYS A 653 11.61 6.19 10.49
C LYS A 653 10.77 6.83 9.39
N ASN A 654 11.07 8.08 9.01
CA ASN A 654 10.34 8.81 7.98
C ASN A 654 10.72 8.33 6.57
N LEU A 655 12.01 8.08 6.34
CA LEU A 655 12.52 7.58 5.06
C LEU A 655 11.98 6.17 4.75
N TYR A 656 11.92 5.31 5.78
CA TYR A 656 11.51 3.93 5.64
C TYR A 656 10.05 3.69 6.02
N SER A 657 9.27 4.74 6.29
CA SER A 657 7.82 4.64 6.51
C SER A 657 7.09 3.90 5.38
N LEU A 658 7.63 3.93 4.16
CA LEU A 658 7.18 3.13 3.02
C LEU A 658 7.25 1.62 3.31
N GLN A 659 8.38 1.14 3.85
CA GLN A 659 8.63 -0.29 4.11
C GLN A 659 7.65 -0.86 5.15
N TYR A 660 7.11 -0.03 6.03
CA TYR A 660 6.11 -0.41 7.04
C TYR A 660 4.66 -0.27 6.57
N SER A 661 4.39 0.28 5.38
CA SER A 661 3.03 0.61 4.95
C SER A 661 2.15 -0.62 4.59
N MET A 662 2.78 -1.79 4.45
CA MET A 662 2.13 -3.10 4.25
C MET A 662 1.94 -3.88 5.56
N LEU A 663 2.50 -3.38 6.65
CA LEU A 663 2.44 -3.98 7.98
C LEU A 663 1.43 -3.23 8.86
N PRO A 664 0.73 -3.94 9.76
CA PRO A 664 -0.21 -3.29 10.67
C PRO A 664 0.55 -2.40 11.66
N ALA A 665 0.00 -1.22 11.97
CA ALA A 665 0.62 -0.29 12.92
C ALA A 665 0.77 -0.91 14.32
N ARG A 666 -0.21 -1.74 14.72
CA ARG A 666 -0.17 -2.51 15.96
C ARG A 666 0.06 -3.99 15.67
N ARG A 667 1.11 -4.54 16.28
CA ARG A 667 1.41 -5.98 16.25
C ARG A 667 0.26 -6.79 16.88
N ALA A 668 -0.12 -7.90 16.24
CA ALA A 668 -1.11 -8.82 16.79
C ALA A 668 -0.56 -9.52 18.03
N GLY A 669 -1.35 -9.62 19.11
CA GLY A 669 -0.93 -10.27 20.34
C GLY A 669 -0.68 -11.77 20.16
N ILE A 670 0.28 -12.34 20.89
CA ILE A 670 0.61 -13.78 20.84
C ILE A 670 -0.63 -14.64 21.16
N MET A 671 -1.38 -14.25 22.20
CA MET A 671 -2.60 -14.94 22.59
C MET A 671 -3.72 -14.81 21.56
N ASP A 672 -3.80 -13.68 20.86
CA ASP A 672 -4.79 -13.48 19.80
C ASP A 672 -4.47 -14.36 18.59
N MET A 673 -3.19 -14.50 18.25
CA MET A 673 -2.72 -15.42 17.22
C MET A 673 -3.00 -16.89 17.60
N TRP A 674 -2.71 -17.29 18.84
CA TRP A 674 -3.02 -18.64 19.34
C TRP A 674 -4.50 -18.94 19.18
N ARG A 675 -5.37 -18.07 19.73
CA ARG A 675 -6.84 -18.21 19.61
C ARG A 675 -7.29 -18.32 18.16
N ALA A 676 -6.74 -17.49 17.28
CA ALA A 676 -7.08 -17.50 15.86
C ALA A 676 -6.66 -18.79 15.14
N LEU A 677 -5.52 -19.39 15.51
CA LEU A 677 -5.00 -20.63 14.92
C LEU A 677 -5.68 -21.90 15.48
N THR A 678 -6.09 -21.87 16.75
CA THR A 678 -6.75 -22.99 17.43
C THR A 678 -8.27 -23.00 17.30
N ALA A 679 -8.90 -21.89 16.89
CA ALA A 679 -10.33 -21.84 16.63
C ALA A 679 -10.74 -22.97 15.66
N ARG A 680 -11.70 -23.80 16.08
CA ARG A 680 -12.30 -24.83 15.22
C ARG A 680 -13.25 -24.15 14.24
N GLU A 681 -13.39 -24.71 13.04
CA GLU A 681 -14.27 -24.19 11.97
C GLU A 681 -15.77 -24.16 12.38
N GLU A 682 -16.14 -24.82 13.48
CA GLU A 682 -17.52 -24.91 13.97
C GLU A 682 -17.99 -23.67 14.75
N ASP A 683 -17.10 -22.91 15.39
CA ASP A 683 -17.46 -21.68 16.15
C ASP A 683 -17.93 -20.51 15.24
N GLY A 684 -17.82 -20.67 13.92
CA GLY A 684 -18.28 -19.68 12.93
C GLY A 684 -19.77 -19.77 12.61
N LYS A 685 -20.46 -20.86 12.97
CA LYS A 685 -21.90 -21.03 12.68
C LYS A 685 -22.82 -20.40 13.72
N GLU A 686 -22.39 -20.25 14.98
CA GLU A 686 -23.22 -19.65 16.04
C GLU A 686 -23.17 -18.12 16.11
N LYS A 687 -22.31 -17.45 15.32
CA LYS A 687 -22.17 -15.97 15.34
C LYS A 687 -22.90 -15.24 14.21
N TRP A 688 -23.83 -15.89 13.51
CA TRP A 688 -24.64 -15.21 12.49
C TRP A 688 -25.81 -14.40 13.07
N ASP A 689 -26.14 -14.55 14.37
CA ASP A 689 -27.31 -13.91 14.98
C ASP A 689 -27.08 -12.56 15.66
N THR A 690 -25.90 -11.95 15.54
CA THR A 690 -25.72 -10.56 16.04
C THR A 690 -24.93 -9.68 15.08
N GLY A 691 -25.68 -8.90 14.30
CA GLY A 691 -25.43 -7.49 14.02
C GLY A 691 -24.12 -7.10 13.33
N GLY A 692 -24.23 -6.73 12.05
CA GLY A 692 -23.15 -6.16 11.24
C GLY A 692 -22.47 -4.93 11.86
N SER A 693 -21.14 -4.98 11.86
CA SER A 693 -20.26 -3.81 11.87
C SER A 693 -18.89 -4.29 11.40
N GLY A 694 -18.33 -3.63 10.38
CA GLY A 694 -16.99 -3.91 9.88
C GLY A 694 -15.98 -3.93 11.04
N GLY A 695 -15.27 -5.04 11.18
CA GLY A 695 -14.31 -5.29 12.25
C GLY A 695 -13.11 -4.37 12.17
N ALA A 696 -13.26 -3.14 12.65
CA ALA A 696 -12.18 -2.45 13.33
C ALA A 696 -11.93 -3.19 14.65
N TRP A 697 -10.71 -3.70 14.80
CA TRP A 697 -10.23 -4.36 16.02
C TRP A 697 -10.54 -3.47 17.23
N ARG A 698 -11.49 -3.89 18.09
CA ARG A 698 -11.83 -3.18 19.32
C ARG A 698 -10.64 -3.23 20.27
N VAL A 699 -10.02 -2.07 20.46
CA VAL A 699 -8.98 -1.82 21.46
C VAL A 699 -9.64 -1.73 22.83
N ASN A 700 -9.20 -2.58 23.75
CA ASN A 700 -9.59 -2.55 25.15
C ASN A 700 -8.95 -1.31 25.82
N GLY A 701 -9.68 -0.21 25.88
CA GLY A 701 -9.28 0.99 26.61
C GLY A 701 -9.59 0.84 28.09
N LYS A 702 -8.56 0.68 28.92
CA LYS A 702 -8.66 0.93 30.36
C LYS A 702 -9.11 2.38 30.56
N ARG A 703 -10.36 2.58 31.01
CA ARG A 703 -10.83 3.85 31.56
C ARG A 703 -10.06 4.12 32.85
N LEU A 704 -9.18 5.11 32.81
CA LEU A 704 -8.76 5.82 34.01
C LEU A 704 -9.90 6.78 34.39
N ASN A 705 -10.48 6.56 35.57
CA ASN A 705 -11.44 7.47 36.20
C ASN A 705 -10.74 8.81 36.49
N GLY A 706 -11.04 9.84 35.70
CA GLY A 706 -10.80 11.23 36.04
C GLY A 706 -12.10 11.85 36.53
N GLY A 707 -12.24 12.01 37.85
CA GLY A 707 -13.38 12.68 38.47
C GLY A 707 -13.34 14.18 38.21
N THR A 708 -14.30 14.69 37.45
CA THR A 708 -14.51 16.13 37.27
C THR A 708 -15.42 16.63 38.39
N ARG A 709 -14.84 17.33 39.37
CA ARG A 709 -15.58 18.17 40.32
C ARG A 709 -16.14 19.38 39.56
N ARG A 710 -17.46 19.56 39.63
CA ARG A 710 -18.16 20.82 39.39
C ARG A 710 -17.68 21.86 40.40
N TYR A 711 -17.36 23.06 39.94
CA TYR A 711 -17.60 24.27 40.73
C TYR A 711 -18.37 25.26 39.86
N ALA A 712 -19.46 25.74 40.45
CA ALA A 712 -20.24 26.87 40.00
C ALA A 712 -19.54 28.16 40.45
N HIS A 713 -19.32 29.07 39.51
CA HIS A 713 -19.66 30.50 39.50
C HIS A 713 -18.92 31.18 38.37
#